data_AF-A0AA38H4J4-F1
#
_entry.id   AF-A0AA38H4J4-F1
#
_cell.length_a   1.000
_cell.length_b   1.000
_cell.length_c   1.000
_cell.angle_alpha   90.00
_cell.angle_beta   90.00
_cell.angle_gamma   90.00
#
_symmetry.space_group_name_H-M   'P 1'
#
loop_
_entity.id
_entity.type
_entity.pdbx_description
1 polymer ?
#
loop_
_entity_poly.entity_id
_entity_poly.type
_entity_poly.pdbx_seq_one_letter_code
_entity_poly.pdbx_strand_id
1 'polypeptide(L)'
;MFSLATTTLFALLALAAPSLAATPSADKKYTISPKSHPELCVAPEYEHEGALLVLKKCDDNSDIVWQWQGGNQWKNTAANMVMDVKDGGAWNGNKIQVWTGYGYNTNQQFILPNEQMEWAGHNLCLDLTDGRGEAGTTLQLWQCLSYNDNQKWEFVDAEEIEECADGHDSAGYVPVSSAKASATLSASASAPTVSTNGTASTNGTANATATDLASPAGASEIGNGFLAGGGTRKSKSASATGSASSAWSASTTAWSASASAAATSAAAYPGSNSGFLKTKGTKVVDSSGKEIVLKGVNLGGWLVFEDWMCGITDYSGNADRFPQWTLEQRFGEKQTKELMNMWMDNWLVAADFDKVKSLGFNVVRLPFSYRNFQNMDGSWSDDGFTRLDWAFNQAKRVGVYVIPVFHIWDTQKQRYSMISEDNWDGQQSRQRAGELWKKIASRYANEGVIAAWDLINEPTGSANDNLQKDLYNAVRSVDNNHILIQASIGTNPSQYGWTNIMYTMHEYLMMGGDYNNNVGAYANGPQASINQFNGFNIPTYVGEFMADSATLDYMLQNLNNAGVWWSSWTLKTVQMDRWGLFNFGTGMSVDVSNDSYDTIKGKWSNMGGLTRQGVADQYQKYAQMWKRDTVPSPRVGSEAASLKRSSGHHAGRSRRALAHGGIGKF
;
A
#
# COMPACT_ATOMS: atom_id res chain seq x y z
N MET A 1 74.63 -30.07 30.25
CA MET A 1 73.25 -29.56 30.42
C MET A 1 73.25 -28.10 29.99
N PHE A 2 72.45 -27.74 28.99
CA PHE A 2 72.29 -26.36 28.51
C PHE A 2 70.84 -26.19 28.03
N SER A 3 70.12 -25.23 28.58
CA SER A 3 69.96 -23.95 27.90
C SER A 3 69.57 -22.86 28.91
N LEU A 4 69.82 -21.60 28.56
CA LEU A 4 69.42 -20.41 29.30
C LEU A 4 68.35 -19.64 28.52
N ALA A 5 67.86 -18.55 29.12
CA ALA A 5 67.19 -17.42 28.45
C ALA A 5 65.81 -17.70 27.82
N THR A 6 64.77 -17.65 28.66
CA THR A 6 63.44 -17.16 28.23
C THR A 6 63.55 -15.67 27.88
N THR A 7 63.60 -15.35 26.59
CA THR A 7 63.56 -13.97 26.09
C THR A 7 62.14 -13.43 26.18
N THR A 8 61.93 -12.38 26.97
CA THR A 8 60.68 -11.60 26.96
C THR A 8 60.59 -10.81 25.65
N LEU A 9 59.87 -11.37 24.68
CA LEU A 9 59.56 -10.67 23.44
C LEU A 9 58.49 -9.60 23.73
N PHE A 10 58.82 -8.33 23.51
CA PHE A 10 57.81 -7.28 23.47
C PHE A 10 56.95 -7.51 22.23
N ALA A 11 55.74 -8.02 22.43
CA ALA A 11 54.71 -7.96 21.40
C ALA A 11 54.39 -6.48 21.15
N LEU A 12 54.74 -5.96 19.97
CA LEU A 12 54.10 -4.75 19.49
C LEU A 12 52.62 -5.08 19.35
N LEU A 13 51.76 -4.40 20.12
CA LEU A 13 50.38 -4.20 19.68
C LEU A 13 50.46 -3.36 18.40
N ALA A 14 50.49 -4.05 17.26
CA ALA A 14 49.97 -3.49 16.04
C ALA A 14 48.48 -3.24 16.30
N LEU A 15 48.16 -2.01 16.72
CA LEU A 15 46.81 -1.49 16.62
C LEU A 15 46.44 -1.57 15.14
N ALA A 16 45.67 -2.59 14.78
CA ALA A 16 44.98 -2.62 13.51
C ALA A 16 44.17 -1.33 13.45
N ALA A 17 44.52 -0.44 12.51
CA ALA A 17 43.64 0.67 12.18
C ALA A 17 42.30 0.04 11.76
N PRO A 18 41.15 0.60 12.18
CA PRO A 18 39.86 0.09 11.75
C PRO A 18 39.87 0.07 10.21
N SER A 19 39.61 -1.10 9.64
CA SER A 19 39.46 -1.25 8.20
C SER A 19 38.34 -0.32 7.77
N LEU A 20 38.69 0.68 6.94
CA LEU A 20 37.69 1.41 6.18
C LEU A 20 37.00 0.36 5.30
N ALA A 21 35.73 0.07 5.59
CA ALA A 21 34.96 -0.94 4.89
C ALA A 21 35.01 -0.65 3.37
N ALA A 22 35.74 -1.48 2.64
CA ALA A 22 35.98 -1.25 1.23
C ALA A 22 34.66 -1.44 0.48
N THR A 23 34.32 -0.50 -0.39
CA THR A 23 33.14 -0.66 -1.26
C THR A 23 33.28 -1.95 -2.07
N PRO A 24 32.30 -2.87 -2.02
CA PRO A 24 32.27 -4.07 -2.84
C PRO A 24 32.70 -3.83 -4.29
N SER A 25 33.65 -4.67 -4.74
CA SER A 25 34.23 -4.57 -6.08
C SER A 25 33.37 -5.35 -7.08
N ALA A 26 33.28 -4.85 -8.30
CA ALA A 26 32.47 -5.48 -9.35
C ALA A 26 32.90 -6.93 -9.59
N ASP A 27 31.90 -7.78 -9.77
CA ASP A 27 31.96 -9.22 -10.02
C ASP A 27 32.56 -10.10 -8.90
N LYS A 28 33.03 -9.51 -7.78
CA LYS A 28 33.41 -10.25 -6.56
C LYS A 28 32.18 -10.80 -5.81
N LYS A 29 32.41 -11.86 -5.05
CA LYS A 29 31.43 -12.53 -4.18
C LYS A 29 31.66 -12.14 -2.73
N TYR A 30 30.58 -11.96 -1.99
CA TYR A 30 30.59 -11.59 -0.58
C TYR A 30 29.56 -12.41 0.20
N THR A 31 29.83 -12.69 1.46
CA THR A 31 28.74 -12.86 2.44
C THR A 31 28.38 -11.48 2.98
N ILE A 32 27.12 -11.31 3.41
CA ILE A 32 26.58 -10.03 3.87
C ILE A 32 26.03 -10.26 5.27
N SER A 33 26.53 -9.53 6.28
CA SER A 33 26.13 -9.70 7.69
C SER A 33 25.77 -8.37 8.35
N PRO A 34 24.83 -8.30 9.30
CA PRO A 34 24.65 -7.11 10.14
C PRO A 34 25.89 -6.91 11.02
N LYS A 35 26.40 -5.68 11.14
CA LYS A 35 27.59 -5.40 11.97
C LYS A 35 27.42 -5.70 13.46
N SER A 36 26.19 -5.73 13.95
CA SER A 36 25.84 -6.14 15.32
C SER A 36 25.77 -7.66 15.51
N HIS A 37 25.71 -8.43 14.42
CA HIS A 37 25.50 -9.88 14.40
C HIS A 37 26.31 -10.54 13.25
N PRO A 38 27.65 -10.45 13.26
CA PRO A 38 28.50 -10.96 12.18
C PRO A 38 28.38 -12.49 11.97
N GLU A 39 27.87 -13.23 12.97
CA GLU A 39 27.57 -14.66 12.90
C GLU A 39 26.32 -15.01 12.07
N LEU A 40 25.54 -14.01 11.65
CA LEU A 40 24.32 -14.16 10.85
C LEU A 40 24.49 -13.53 9.47
N CYS A 41 24.16 -14.30 8.43
CA CYS A 41 24.32 -13.92 7.04
C CYS A 41 22.96 -13.74 6.34
N VAL A 42 22.87 -12.77 5.42
CA VAL A 42 21.69 -12.51 4.61
C VAL A 42 21.53 -13.59 3.53
N ALA A 43 20.35 -14.23 3.48
CA ALA A 43 20.00 -15.22 2.46
C ALA A 43 18.52 -15.12 2.07
N PRO A 44 18.11 -15.61 0.89
CA PRO A 44 16.70 -15.82 0.60
C PRO A 44 16.15 -16.98 1.45
N GLU A 45 14.88 -16.89 1.85
CA GLU A 45 14.20 -17.97 2.58
C GLU A 45 14.16 -19.25 1.72
N TYR A 46 13.93 -19.11 0.41
CA TYR A 46 13.88 -20.19 -0.58
C TYR A 46 14.46 -19.74 -1.94
N GLU A 47 14.84 -20.70 -2.79
CA GLU A 47 15.43 -20.44 -4.11
C GLU A 47 14.38 -20.22 -5.23
N HIS A 48 13.39 -19.36 -5.01
CA HIS A 48 12.36 -19.02 -6.02
C HIS A 48 11.94 -17.54 -6.01
N GLU A 49 11.41 -17.05 -7.13
CA GLU A 49 10.99 -15.65 -7.27
C GLU A 49 9.95 -15.25 -6.21
N GLY A 50 10.21 -14.13 -5.52
CA GLY A 50 9.35 -13.60 -4.46
C GLY A 50 9.68 -14.14 -3.06
N ALA A 51 10.62 -15.08 -2.91
CA ALA A 51 11.08 -15.50 -1.59
C ALA A 51 11.77 -14.33 -0.87
N LEU A 52 11.40 -14.09 0.39
CA LEU A 52 11.89 -12.95 1.17
C LEU A 52 13.33 -13.15 1.63
N LEU A 53 14.04 -12.07 1.90
CA LEU A 53 15.33 -12.14 2.58
C LEU A 53 15.16 -12.32 4.09
N VAL A 54 15.96 -13.22 4.65
CA VAL A 54 16.05 -13.53 6.07
C VAL A 54 17.51 -13.55 6.51
N LEU A 55 17.75 -13.43 7.81
CA LEU A 55 19.02 -13.88 8.39
C LEU A 55 19.03 -15.41 8.52
N LYS A 56 20.11 -16.04 8.09
CA LYS A 56 20.50 -17.41 8.46
C LYS A 56 21.78 -17.34 9.30
N LYS A 57 22.22 -18.46 9.87
CA LYS A 57 23.61 -18.54 10.36
C LYS A 57 24.55 -18.48 9.16
N CYS A 58 25.71 -17.85 9.31
CA CYS A 58 26.76 -17.99 8.31
C CYS A 58 27.28 -19.45 8.31
N ASP A 59 27.41 -20.01 7.12
CA ASP A 59 27.97 -21.33 6.83
C ASP A 59 28.55 -21.33 5.39
N ASP A 60 28.94 -22.48 4.86
CA ASP A 60 29.66 -22.56 3.58
C ASP A 60 28.72 -22.69 2.35
N ASN A 61 27.40 -22.47 2.52
CA ASN A 61 26.42 -22.68 1.45
C ASN A 61 26.30 -21.51 0.46
N SER A 62 26.00 -21.82 -0.80
CA SER A 62 25.88 -20.83 -1.89
C SER A 62 24.68 -19.87 -1.78
N ASP A 63 23.72 -20.13 -0.88
CA ASP A 63 22.54 -19.28 -0.69
C ASP A 63 22.79 -18.09 0.25
N ILE A 64 23.84 -18.12 1.08
CA ILE A 64 24.31 -16.92 1.81
C ILE A 64 25.28 -16.05 0.99
N VAL A 65 25.71 -16.51 -0.20
CA VAL A 65 26.74 -15.86 -1.00
C VAL A 65 26.13 -14.99 -2.10
N TRP A 66 26.60 -13.75 -2.18
CA TRP A 66 26.10 -12.68 -3.05
C TRP A 66 27.22 -12.08 -3.91
N GLN A 67 27.04 -12.07 -5.23
CA GLN A 67 27.92 -11.36 -6.15
C GLN A 67 27.48 -9.89 -6.29
N TRP A 68 28.42 -8.96 -6.16
CA TRP A 68 28.18 -7.55 -6.48
C TRP A 68 28.38 -7.33 -7.98
N GLN A 69 27.30 -7.19 -8.73
CA GLN A 69 27.38 -6.99 -10.18
C GLN A 69 27.71 -5.52 -10.48
N GLY A 70 28.54 -5.26 -11.49
CA GLY A 70 29.07 -3.94 -11.86
C GLY A 70 28.05 -2.88 -12.34
N GLY A 71 26.76 -3.06 -12.05
CA GLY A 71 25.65 -2.14 -12.26
C GLY A 71 24.72 -2.11 -11.05
N ASN A 72 25.28 -1.96 -9.84
CA ASN A 72 24.56 -1.77 -8.57
C ASN A 72 23.63 -2.92 -8.13
N GLN A 73 23.80 -4.15 -8.62
CA GLN A 73 22.90 -5.28 -8.29
C GLN A 73 23.60 -6.32 -7.41
N TRP A 74 22.94 -6.74 -6.33
CA TRP A 74 23.36 -7.90 -5.54
C TRP A 74 22.72 -9.17 -6.11
N LYS A 75 23.52 -10.13 -6.59
CA LYS A 75 23.03 -11.41 -7.14
C LYS A 75 23.36 -12.60 -6.23
N ASN A 76 22.34 -13.32 -5.77
CA ASN A 76 22.51 -14.54 -4.99
C ASN A 76 23.07 -15.68 -5.86
N THR A 77 24.02 -16.47 -5.35
CA THR A 77 24.69 -17.48 -6.18
C THR A 77 23.94 -18.81 -6.29
N ALA A 78 23.21 -19.24 -5.26
CA ALA A 78 22.34 -20.43 -5.35
C ALA A 78 21.07 -20.14 -6.15
N ALA A 79 20.31 -19.14 -5.71
CA ALA A 79 19.01 -18.83 -6.29
C ALA A 79 19.10 -18.17 -7.69
N ASN A 80 20.31 -17.81 -8.15
CA ASN A 80 20.61 -17.22 -9.47
C ASN A 80 19.83 -15.92 -9.79
N MET A 81 19.28 -15.29 -8.76
CA MET A 81 18.41 -14.11 -8.78
C MET A 81 19.07 -12.93 -8.08
N VAL A 82 18.53 -11.72 -8.27
CA VAL A 82 19.03 -10.52 -7.59
C VAL A 82 18.15 -10.12 -6.41
N MET A 83 18.74 -9.35 -5.50
CA MET A 83 18.04 -8.61 -4.46
C MET A 83 17.08 -7.60 -5.10
N ASP A 84 15.83 -7.62 -4.68
CA ASP A 84 14.73 -6.85 -5.28
C ASP A 84 13.84 -6.26 -4.17
N VAL A 85 13.51 -4.97 -4.27
CA VAL A 85 12.56 -4.31 -3.38
C VAL A 85 11.16 -4.78 -3.72
N LYS A 86 10.52 -5.53 -2.82
CA LYS A 86 9.22 -6.16 -3.05
C LYS A 86 8.18 -5.13 -3.48
N ASP A 87 7.48 -5.45 -4.56
CA ASP A 87 6.46 -4.63 -5.24
C ASP A 87 6.91 -3.21 -5.65
N GLY A 88 8.20 -2.87 -5.54
CA GLY A 88 8.71 -1.50 -5.68
C GLY A 88 8.28 -0.56 -4.55
N GLY A 89 7.92 -1.11 -3.38
CA GLY A 89 7.33 -0.34 -2.28
C GLY A 89 8.30 0.59 -1.55
N ALA A 90 8.13 1.90 -1.75
CA ALA A 90 8.91 2.95 -1.11
C ALA A 90 8.36 3.37 0.27
N TRP A 91 8.30 2.43 1.22
CA TRP A 91 7.86 2.69 2.60
C TRP A 91 8.66 1.90 3.65
N ASN A 92 8.73 2.47 4.85
CA ASN A 92 9.31 1.82 6.03
C ASN A 92 8.56 0.51 6.36
N GLY A 93 9.31 -0.58 6.53
CA GLY A 93 8.78 -1.91 6.81
C GLY A 93 8.50 -2.77 5.59
N ASN A 94 8.63 -2.23 4.35
CA ASN A 94 8.57 -3.07 3.14
C ASN A 94 9.66 -4.15 3.18
N LYS A 95 9.42 -5.30 2.57
CA LYS A 95 10.36 -6.44 2.60
C LYS A 95 11.23 -6.48 1.34
N ILE A 96 12.41 -7.08 1.48
CA ILE A 96 13.28 -7.38 0.34
C ILE A 96 13.08 -8.85 -0.03
N GLN A 97 13.15 -9.15 -1.32
CA GLN A 97 12.99 -10.49 -1.89
C GLN A 97 14.12 -10.81 -2.87
N VAL A 98 14.17 -12.06 -3.35
CA VAL A 98 14.90 -12.42 -4.58
C VAL A 98 13.96 -12.42 -5.79
N TRP A 99 14.45 -11.91 -6.92
CA TRP A 99 13.72 -11.88 -8.19
C TRP A 99 14.66 -12.02 -9.40
N THR A 100 14.14 -12.39 -10.58
CA THR A 100 14.96 -12.37 -11.82
C THR A 100 15.61 -10.99 -12.02
N GLY A 101 16.90 -11.00 -12.36
CA GLY A 101 17.71 -9.79 -12.51
C GLY A 101 17.48 -9.08 -13.84
N TYR A 102 17.14 -7.79 -13.74
CA TYR A 102 16.98 -6.88 -14.87
C TYR A 102 17.80 -5.61 -14.62
N GLY A 103 18.86 -5.39 -15.40
CA GLY A 103 19.78 -4.23 -15.24
C GLY A 103 19.18 -2.85 -15.53
N TYR A 104 17.87 -2.76 -15.75
CA TYR A 104 17.09 -1.53 -15.86
C TYR A 104 16.02 -1.39 -14.77
N ASN A 105 15.81 -2.41 -13.94
CA ASN A 105 14.83 -2.38 -12.85
C ASN A 105 15.41 -1.60 -11.67
N THR A 106 14.84 -0.42 -11.39
CA THR A 106 15.22 0.44 -10.26
C THR A 106 15.12 -0.26 -8.92
N ASN A 107 14.21 -1.22 -8.75
CA ASN A 107 13.99 -1.96 -7.50
C ASN A 107 15.17 -2.89 -7.13
N GLN A 108 16.12 -3.06 -8.05
CA GLN A 108 17.26 -4.00 -7.94
C GLN A 108 18.59 -3.25 -8.01
N GLN A 109 18.58 -1.95 -7.71
CA GLN A 109 19.73 -1.04 -7.75
C GLN A 109 20.02 -0.58 -6.33
N PHE A 110 21.18 -0.90 -5.78
CA PHE A 110 21.60 -0.46 -4.45
C PHE A 110 22.86 0.42 -4.54
N ILE A 111 23.05 1.30 -3.59
CA ILE A 111 24.28 2.06 -3.38
C ILE A 111 24.74 1.88 -1.93
N LEU A 112 26.04 2.02 -1.69
CA LEU A 112 26.67 1.62 -0.43
C LEU A 112 27.29 2.79 0.35
N PRO A 113 26.53 3.85 0.69
CA PRO A 113 27.05 4.98 1.46
C PRO A 113 27.13 4.66 2.96
N ASN A 114 28.17 5.17 3.63
CA ASN A 114 28.27 5.18 5.10
C ASN A 114 28.06 3.81 5.80
N GLU A 115 28.51 2.74 5.14
CA GLU A 115 28.37 1.33 5.58
C GLU A 115 26.92 0.81 5.61
N GLN A 116 26.01 1.49 4.90
CA GLN A 116 24.61 1.11 4.73
C GLN A 116 24.38 0.60 3.31
N MET A 117 23.29 -0.15 3.11
CA MET A 117 22.84 -0.57 1.78
C MET A 117 21.56 0.17 1.42
N GLU A 118 21.71 1.33 0.78
CA GLU A 118 20.62 2.22 0.35
C GLU A 118 20.05 1.76 -0.99
N TRP A 119 18.73 1.73 -1.13
CA TRP A 119 18.05 1.53 -2.40
C TRP A 119 18.28 2.76 -3.30
N ALA A 120 18.94 2.60 -4.44
CA ALA A 120 19.48 3.71 -5.21
C ALA A 120 18.40 4.75 -5.60
N GLY A 121 18.61 6.00 -5.19
CA GLY A 121 17.68 7.11 -5.43
C GLY A 121 16.48 7.18 -4.46
N HIS A 122 16.41 6.28 -3.47
CA HIS A 122 15.37 6.19 -2.46
C HIS A 122 16.01 6.26 -1.08
N ASN A 123 15.47 7.07 -0.16
CA ASN A 123 16.04 7.25 1.18
C ASN A 123 15.72 6.06 2.12
N LEU A 124 15.88 4.83 1.64
CA LEU A 124 15.49 3.57 2.28
C LEU A 124 16.67 2.60 2.22
N CYS A 125 17.09 2.12 3.38
CA CYS A 125 18.22 1.23 3.56
C CYS A 125 17.74 -0.17 3.97
N LEU A 126 18.50 -1.20 3.59
CA LEU A 126 18.37 -2.53 4.17
C LEU A 126 18.54 -2.42 5.69
N ASP A 127 17.56 -2.93 6.43
CA ASP A 127 17.37 -2.73 7.86
C ASP A 127 17.00 -4.06 8.52
N LEU A 128 17.65 -4.33 9.64
CA LEU A 128 17.36 -5.49 10.48
C LEU A 128 16.04 -5.25 11.24
N THR A 129 14.95 -5.91 10.82
CA THR A 129 13.61 -5.75 11.39
C THR A 129 13.63 -5.82 12.92
N ASP A 130 13.10 -4.79 13.58
CA ASP A 130 13.09 -4.60 15.03
C ASP A 130 14.46 -4.69 15.74
N GLY A 131 15.58 -4.70 15.00
CA GLY A 131 16.92 -4.98 15.53
C GLY A 131 17.16 -6.44 15.97
N ARG A 132 16.36 -7.40 15.48
CA ARG A 132 16.41 -8.80 15.94
C ARG A 132 17.49 -9.62 15.24
N GLY A 133 18.68 -9.68 15.82
CA GLY A 133 19.74 -10.61 15.44
C GLY A 133 19.43 -12.08 15.76
N GLU A 134 18.44 -12.65 15.09
CA GLU A 134 18.04 -14.05 15.20
C GLU A 134 17.90 -14.68 13.81
N ALA A 135 18.29 -15.95 13.67
CA ALA A 135 18.10 -16.69 12.42
C ALA A 135 16.59 -16.92 12.16
N GLY A 136 16.13 -16.59 10.96
CA GLY A 136 14.73 -16.50 10.58
C GLY A 136 14.16 -15.07 10.60
N THR A 137 14.88 -14.06 11.12
CA THR A 137 14.43 -12.66 11.03
C THR A 137 14.39 -12.21 9.58
N THR A 138 13.17 -11.94 9.07
CA THR A 138 12.95 -11.32 7.75
C THR A 138 13.49 -9.90 7.72
N LEU A 139 14.24 -9.54 6.69
CA LEU A 139 14.80 -8.19 6.50
C LEU A 139 13.79 -7.23 5.88
N GLN A 140 14.03 -5.94 6.05
CA GLN A 140 13.17 -4.90 5.54
C GLN A 140 13.95 -3.73 4.91
N LEU A 141 13.23 -2.88 4.19
CA LEU A 141 13.61 -1.48 4.04
C LEU A 141 13.15 -0.68 5.25
N TRP A 142 14.01 0.20 5.73
CA TRP A 142 13.65 1.29 6.61
C TRP A 142 14.41 2.54 6.20
N GLN A 143 13.91 3.72 6.56
CA GLN A 143 14.56 4.97 6.21
C GLN A 143 16.04 4.97 6.59
N CYS A 144 16.91 5.41 5.68
CA CYS A 144 18.35 5.50 5.94
C CYS A 144 18.63 6.49 7.07
N LEU A 145 19.06 5.96 8.22
CA LEU A 145 19.45 6.73 9.39
C LEU A 145 20.94 6.46 9.65
N SER A 146 21.79 7.48 9.48
CA SER A 146 23.24 7.32 9.51
C SER A 146 23.81 6.81 10.85
N TYR A 147 23.02 6.95 11.91
CA TYR A 147 23.29 6.54 13.29
C TYR A 147 22.56 5.24 13.72
N ASN A 148 21.83 4.58 12.81
CA ASN A 148 21.11 3.33 13.13
C ASN A 148 22.01 2.12 12.87
N ASP A 149 22.41 1.42 13.93
CA ASP A 149 23.27 0.24 13.85
C ASP A 149 22.58 -0.93 13.13
N ASN A 150 21.24 -1.01 13.15
CA ASN A 150 20.44 -2.02 12.42
C ASN A 150 20.56 -1.92 10.89
N GLN A 151 21.18 -0.85 10.37
CA GLN A 151 21.38 -0.59 8.95
C GLN A 151 22.86 -0.64 8.56
N LYS A 152 23.74 -1.09 9.46
CA LYS A 152 25.18 -1.22 9.20
C LYS A 152 25.51 -2.65 8.79
N TRP A 153 26.09 -2.79 7.61
CA TRP A 153 26.36 -4.08 6.99
C TRP A 153 27.86 -4.28 6.81
N GLU A 154 28.30 -5.52 6.98
CA GLU A 154 29.65 -5.98 6.68
C GLU A 154 29.63 -6.89 5.45
N PHE A 155 30.66 -6.76 4.61
CA PHE A 155 30.81 -7.46 3.35
C PHE A 155 32.12 -8.26 3.41
N VAL A 156 32.04 -9.54 3.75
CA VAL A 156 33.22 -10.41 3.87
C VAL A 156 33.44 -11.12 2.53
N ASP A 157 34.67 -11.10 2.03
CA ASP A 157 35.01 -11.66 0.71
C ASP A 157 34.84 -13.19 0.74
N ALA A 158 33.91 -13.73 -0.06
CA ALA A 158 33.53 -15.14 0.04
C ALA A 158 34.62 -16.11 -0.45
N GLU A 159 35.70 -15.58 -1.01
CA GLU A 159 36.90 -16.32 -1.41
C GLU A 159 37.80 -16.69 -0.20
N GLU A 160 37.60 -16.10 0.99
CA GLU A 160 38.36 -16.44 2.21
C GLU A 160 37.79 -17.65 3.00
N ILE A 161 36.65 -18.21 2.58
CA ILE A 161 35.97 -19.30 3.31
C ILE A 161 36.50 -20.71 2.93
N GLU A 162 37.02 -20.92 1.71
CA GLU A 162 37.49 -22.24 1.25
C GLU A 162 38.75 -22.78 1.97
N GLU A 163 39.51 -21.95 2.70
CA GLU A 163 40.76 -22.41 3.39
C GLU A 163 40.56 -22.84 4.86
N CYS A 164 39.34 -22.82 5.41
CA CYS A 164 39.09 -23.23 6.81
C CYS A 164 38.91 -24.75 7.03
N ALA A 165 39.40 -25.59 6.10
CA ALA A 165 39.25 -27.04 6.15
C ALA A 165 40.55 -27.83 5.85
N ASP A 166 41.56 -27.73 6.73
CA ASP A 166 42.51 -28.86 6.91
C ASP A 166 43.23 -28.84 8.28
N GLY A 167 42.48 -29.21 9.32
CA GLY A 167 42.97 -29.33 10.70
C GLY A 167 43.50 -30.73 11.07
N HIS A 168 44.22 -31.42 10.18
CA HIS A 168 44.75 -32.76 10.48
C HIS A 168 46.18 -33.02 9.98
N ASP A 169 47.02 -33.51 10.90
CA ASP A 169 48.46 -33.67 10.69
C ASP A 169 48.83 -34.99 9.96
N SER A 170 49.82 -34.87 9.06
CA SER A 170 50.70 -35.88 8.44
C SER A 170 50.23 -37.34 8.23
N ALA A 171 50.01 -37.69 6.95
CA ALA A 171 50.98 -38.44 6.11
C ALA A 171 50.35 -39.52 5.19
N GLY A 172 50.72 -39.55 3.89
CA GLY A 172 50.47 -40.75 3.06
C GLY A 172 50.39 -40.64 1.53
N TYR A 173 51.52 -40.35 0.86
CA TYR A 173 51.88 -40.85 -0.50
C TYR A 173 50.91 -40.69 -1.71
N VAL A 174 51.26 -39.72 -2.57
CA VAL A 174 50.95 -39.61 -4.04
C VAL A 174 51.89 -40.56 -4.83
N PRO A 175 51.70 -41.01 -6.11
CA PRO A 175 50.71 -40.70 -7.19
C PRO A 175 49.92 -42.00 -7.67
N VAL A 176 49.35 -42.24 -8.88
CA VAL A 176 49.48 -41.67 -10.25
C VAL A 176 48.26 -41.91 -11.20
N SER A 177 47.96 -40.90 -12.04
CA SER A 177 47.60 -40.95 -13.50
C SER A 177 46.33 -41.59 -14.11
N SER A 178 45.86 -40.88 -15.16
CA SER A 178 45.33 -41.35 -16.47
C SER A 178 43.87 -41.86 -16.65
N ALA A 179 42.95 -40.90 -16.79
CA ALA A 179 42.31 -40.51 -18.07
C ALA A 179 41.46 -41.49 -18.96
N LYS A 180 40.35 -40.90 -19.46
CA LYS A 180 39.61 -41.14 -20.73
C LYS A 180 38.60 -42.32 -20.87
N ALA A 181 37.31 -41.96 -20.82
CA ALA A 181 36.42 -41.81 -22.01
C ALA A 181 35.12 -42.67 -22.10
N SER A 182 34.01 -41.94 -22.27
CA SER A 182 32.88 -42.16 -23.21
C SER A 182 32.07 -43.47 -23.26
N ALA A 183 30.75 -43.35 -23.07
CA ALA A 183 29.72 -44.05 -23.86
C ALA A 183 28.39 -43.27 -23.84
N THR A 184 27.45 -43.55 -24.76
CA THR A 184 26.21 -42.76 -24.99
C THR A 184 24.92 -43.57 -24.93
N LEU A 185 23.82 -42.86 -24.64
CA LEU A 185 22.41 -43.04 -25.03
C LEU A 185 21.92 -44.39 -25.58
N SER A 186 20.79 -44.85 -25.04
CA SER A 186 19.69 -45.39 -25.86
C SER A 186 18.34 -45.19 -25.15
N ALA A 187 17.24 -45.24 -25.91
CA ALA A 187 15.87 -45.04 -25.41
C ALA A 187 14.93 -46.10 -25.98
N SER A 188 13.82 -46.39 -25.30
CA SER A 188 12.71 -47.18 -25.84
C SER A 188 11.40 -46.83 -25.14
N ALA A 189 10.28 -47.10 -25.81
CA ALA A 189 8.92 -46.86 -25.31
C ALA A 189 7.99 -48.00 -25.74
N SER A 190 6.93 -48.25 -24.99
CA SER A 190 5.78 -49.09 -25.39
C SER A 190 4.59 -48.88 -24.47
N ALA A 191 3.39 -49.07 -25.01
CA ALA A 191 2.12 -49.11 -24.30
C ALA A 191 1.27 -50.29 -24.82
N PRO A 192 0.28 -50.78 -24.06
CA PRO A 192 -0.85 -51.53 -24.62
C PRO A 192 -2.22 -50.93 -24.25
N THR A 193 -3.31 -51.54 -24.74
CA THR A 193 -4.61 -50.89 -24.96
C THR A 193 -5.83 -51.60 -24.34
N VAL A 194 -6.84 -50.78 -24.01
CA VAL A 194 -8.31 -50.95 -24.13
C VAL A 194 -8.95 -52.35 -23.96
N SER A 195 -9.93 -52.45 -23.05
CA SER A 195 -11.15 -53.28 -23.23
C SER A 195 -12.33 -52.74 -22.39
N THR A 196 -13.55 -53.23 -22.59
CA THR A 196 -14.83 -52.61 -22.16
C THR A 196 -15.79 -53.55 -21.41
N ASN A 197 -16.94 -53.00 -20.96
CA ASN A 197 -18.09 -53.62 -20.25
C ASN A 197 -17.91 -53.81 -18.73
N GLY A 198 -18.95 -53.66 -17.87
CA GLY A 198 -20.31 -53.17 -18.12
C GLY A 198 -21.26 -53.27 -16.89
N THR A 199 -22.18 -52.31 -16.77
CA THR A 199 -23.50 -52.32 -16.05
C THR A 199 -23.70 -52.94 -14.65
N ALA A 200 -24.34 -52.12 -13.79
CA ALA A 200 -25.40 -52.45 -12.81
C ALA A 200 -25.08 -52.77 -11.32
N SER A 201 -25.50 -51.82 -10.44
CA SER A 201 -26.35 -52.00 -9.24
C SER A 201 -26.10 -53.13 -8.22
N THR A 202 -25.88 -52.75 -6.95
CA THR A 202 -26.78 -53.11 -5.81
C THR A 202 -26.57 -52.19 -4.60
N ASN A 203 -27.57 -52.13 -3.70
CA ASN A 203 -27.49 -51.45 -2.40
C ASN A 203 -26.69 -52.25 -1.37
N GLY A 204 -26.11 -51.58 -0.37
CA GLY A 204 -25.53 -52.23 0.82
C GLY A 204 -25.26 -51.28 1.98
N THR A 205 -26.09 -51.31 3.03
CA THR A 205 -25.96 -50.45 4.23
C THR A 205 -25.66 -51.26 5.50
N ALA A 206 -24.42 -51.19 5.99
CA ALA A 206 -23.99 -51.48 7.37
C ALA A 206 -22.61 -50.83 7.55
N ASN A 207 -22.39 -49.78 8.36
CA ASN A 207 -22.60 -49.58 9.81
C ASN A 207 -21.49 -50.19 10.70
N ALA A 208 -20.54 -49.31 11.02
CA ALA A 208 -19.67 -49.23 12.21
C ALA A 208 -19.22 -50.51 12.96
N THR A 209 -17.88 -50.69 13.00
CA THR A 209 -17.16 -51.08 14.22
C THR A 209 -15.85 -50.29 14.34
N ALA A 210 -15.73 -49.46 15.37
CA ALA A 210 -14.47 -48.87 15.85
C ALA A 210 -14.51 -48.87 17.38
N THR A 211 -13.42 -49.26 18.04
CA THR A 211 -13.38 -49.51 19.49
C THR A 211 -12.72 -48.39 20.26
N ASP A 212 -13.32 -48.00 21.39
CA ASP A 212 -12.76 -47.05 22.36
C ASP A 212 -11.42 -47.51 22.95
N LEU A 213 -10.64 -46.55 23.47
CA LEU A 213 -9.82 -46.78 24.67
C LEU A 213 -9.50 -45.49 25.46
N ALA A 214 -10.11 -45.39 26.65
CA ALA A 214 -9.68 -44.69 27.87
C ALA A 214 -9.52 -43.14 27.92
N SER A 215 -10.29 -42.54 28.84
CA SER A 215 -9.92 -41.33 29.61
C SER A 215 -9.15 -41.74 30.91
N PRO A 216 -8.62 -40.80 31.73
CA PRO A 216 -9.40 -39.94 32.64
C PRO A 216 -9.00 -38.44 32.52
N ALA A 217 -9.83 -37.43 32.78
CA ALA A 217 -10.80 -37.17 33.87
C ALA A 217 -10.14 -36.74 35.21
N GLY A 218 -10.36 -35.48 35.58
CA GLY A 218 -10.01 -34.89 36.89
C GLY A 218 -10.86 -33.63 37.12
N ALA A 219 -11.52 -33.52 38.27
CA ALA A 219 -12.55 -32.50 38.52
C ALA A 219 -12.59 -32.07 40.00
N SER A 220 -13.10 -30.87 40.26
CA SER A 220 -13.59 -30.45 41.59
C SER A 220 -14.66 -29.36 41.48
N GLU A 221 -15.80 -29.55 42.15
CA GLU A 221 -16.82 -28.51 42.39
C GLU A 221 -16.93 -28.20 43.88
N ILE A 222 -17.01 -26.91 44.24
CA ILE A 222 -17.68 -26.37 45.44
C ILE A 222 -18.09 -24.91 45.12
N GLY A 223 -19.27 -24.38 45.43
CA GLY A 223 -20.51 -24.98 45.93
C GLY A 223 -21.47 -23.95 46.57
N ASN A 224 -22.72 -23.90 46.10
CA ASN A 224 -23.90 -23.18 46.64
C ASN A 224 -23.96 -21.63 46.65
N GLY A 225 -25.14 -21.10 46.29
CA GLY A 225 -25.52 -19.69 46.39
C GLY A 225 -26.95 -19.42 45.87
N PHE A 226 -27.96 -19.64 46.72
CA PHE A 226 -29.39 -19.63 46.34
C PHE A 226 -29.99 -18.22 46.27
N LEU A 227 -30.83 -17.92 45.27
CA LEU A 227 -32.12 -17.22 45.44
C LEU A 227 -32.95 -17.28 44.14
N ALA A 228 -34.28 -17.17 44.24
CA ALA A 228 -35.21 -17.41 43.13
C ALA A 228 -36.19 -16.25 42.89
N GLY A 229 -36.62 -16.08 41.64
CA GLY A 229 -37.66 -15.13 41.22
C GLY A 229 -38.23 -15.50 39.85
N GLY A 230 -39.42 -16.12 39.83
CA GLY A 230 -40.02 -16.67 38.60
C GLY A 230 -40.94 -15.69 37.86
N GLY A 231 -40.92 -15.74 36.53
CA GLY A 231 -41.80 -14.93 35.65
C GLY A 231 -42.19 -15.67 34.38
N THR A 232 -43.29 -16.43 34.40
CA THR A 232 -43.71 -17.27 33.28
C THR A 232 -44.35 -16.49 32.12
N ARG A 233 -44.11 -16.92 30.88
CA ARG A 233 -45.14 -16.93 29.81
C ARG A 233 -44.92 -18.10 28.85
N LYS A 234 -46.02 -18.57 28.24
CA LYS A 234 -46.10 -19.82 27.48
C LYS A 234 -46.05 -19.59 25.98
N SER A 235 -45.40 -20.48 25.24
CA SER A 235 -45.83 -20.91 23.91
C SER A 235 -46.09 -22.42 23.95
N LYS A 236 -47.01 -22.92 23.12
CA LYS A 236 -47.33 -24.35 23.02
C LYS A 236 -46.59 -24.96 21.85
N SER A 237 -46.11 -26.19 22.00
CA SER A 237 -45.85 -27.08 20.86
C SER A 237 -47.13 -27.79 20.42
N ALA A 238 -47.19 -28.11 19.13
CA ALA A 238 -48.04 -29.13 18.51
C ALA A 238 -47.28 -29.63 17.26
N SER A 239 -47.45 -30.90 16.89
CA SER A 239 -46.56 -31.63 15.98
C SER A 239 -47.30 -32.33 14.82
N ALA A 240 -46.53 -33.10 14.02
CA ALA A 240 -46.94 -34.04 12.96
C ALA A 240 -47.13 -33.41 11.55
N THR A 241 -46.19 -33.58 10.61
CA THR A 241 -45.87 -34.75 9.73
C THR A 241 -46.54 -34.68 8.36
N GLY A 242 -45.74 -34.71 7.29
CA GLY A 242 -46.19 -34.84 5.89
C GLY A 242 -44.99 -34.76 4.94
N SER A 243 -44.87 -35.70 4.00
CA SER A 243 -43.62 -35.92 3.24
C SER A 243 -43.60 -35.28 1.85
N ALA A 244 -42.43 -34.71 1.53
CA ALA A 244 -41.81 -34.50 0.22
C ALA A 244 -42.64 -34.59 -1.09
N SER A 245 -42.64 -33.47 -1.83
CA SER A 245 -42.44 -33.46 -3.27
C SER A 245 -41.65 -32.22 -3.68
N SER A 246 -40.46 -32.37 -4.26
CA SER A 246 -39.53 -31.27 -4.52
C SER A 246 -39.71 -30.62 -5.90
N ALA A 247 -40.32 -29.44 -5.94
CA ALA A 247 -40.36 -28.57 -7.12
C ALA A 247 -40.02 -27.13 -6.70
N TRP A 248 -38.75 -26.72 -6.86
CA TRP A 248 -38.30 -25.37 -6.54
C TRP A 248 -38.56 -24.39 -7.69
N SER A 249 -39.77 -23.84 -7.74
CA SER A 249 -40.01 -22.55 -8.39
C SER A 249 -39.52 -21.43 -7.47
N ALA A 250 -38.50 -20.68 -7.88
CA ALA A 250 -37.95 -19.60 -7.06
C ALA A 250 -38.93 -18.41 -6.96
N SER A 251 -39.35 -18.06 -5.74
CA SER A 251 -40.13 -16.86 -5.44
C SER A 251 -39.31 -15.86 -4.63
N THR A 252 -38.79 -14.83 -5.29
CA THR A 252 -38.02 -13.74 -4.66
C THR A 252 -38.94 -12.77 -3.92
N THR A 253 -39.23 -13.04 -2.64
CA THR A 253 -39.87 -12.06 -1.76
C THR A 253 -38.95 -10.87 -1.48
N ALA A 254 -39.02 -9.85 -2.33
CA ALA A 254 -38.30 -8.59 -2.13
C ALA A 254 -38.77 -7.89 -0.84
N TRP A 255 -37.84 -7.61 0.06
CA TRP A 255 -38.12 -6.91 1.31
C TRP A 255 -38.41 -5.43 1.03
N SER A 256 -39.69 -5.10 0.83
CA SER A 256 -40.16 -3.74 0.57
C SER A 256 -40.23 -2.93 1.88
N ALA A 257 -39.05 -2.56 2.39
CA ALA A 257 -38.90 -1.69 3.54
C ALA A 257 -39.57 -0.34 3.28
N SER A 258 -40.79 -0.16 3.79
CA SER A 258 -41.63 1.01 3.56
C SER A 258 -41.18 2.20 4.40
N ALA A 259 -40.01 2.75 4.07
CA ALA A 259 -39.50 3.98 4.65
C ALA A 259 -40.39 5.15 4.24
N SER A 260 -41.24 5.60 5.16
CA SER A 260 -42.06 6.81 4.98
C SER A 260 -41.14 8.03 4.87
N ALA A 261 -40.89 8.48 3.65
CA ALA A 261 -40.04 9.63 3.37
C ALA A 261 -40.70 10.92 3.87
N ALA A 262 -40.41 11.30 5.12
CA ALA A 262 -40.59 12.67 5.57
C ALA A 262 -39.70 13.56 4.68
N ALA A 263 -40.33 14.36 3.81
CA ALA A 263 -39.64 15.18 2.82
C ALA A 263 -38.95 16.39 3.45
N THR A 264 -37.87 16.15 4.19
CA THR A 264 -36.85 17.18 4.42
C THR A 264 -36.34 17.64 3.06
N SER A 265 -36.34 18.96 2.84
CA SER A 265 -35.87 19.56 1.60
C SER A 265 -34.42 19.18 1.36
N ALA A 266 -34.16 18.35 0.33
CA ALA A 266 -32.81 18.01 -0.06
C ALA A 266 -32.04 19.31 -0.36
N ALA A 267 -30.95 19.54 0.38
CA ALA A 267 -30.07 20.67 0.10
C ALA A 267 -29.53 20.53 -1.33
N ALA A 268 -29.74 21.55 -2.16
CA ALA A 268 -29.42 21.46 -3.58
C ALA A 268 -27.94 21.10 -3.78
N TYR A 269 -27.70 19.94 -4.41
CA TYR A 269 -26.36 19.50 -4.78
C TYR A 269 -25.73 20.57 -5.69
N PRO A 270 -24.52 21.11 -5.40
CA PRO A 270 -23.96 22.24 -6.16
C PRO A 270 -23.91 21.98 -7.68
N GLY A 271 -23.45 20.81 -8.09
CA GLY A 271 -23.37 20.39 -9.49
C GLY A 271 -24.71 20.15 -10.20
N SER A 272 -25.86 20.23 -9.52
CA SER A 272 -27.16 20.22 -10.20
C SER A 272 -27.39 21.47 -11.05
N ASN A 273 -26.74 22.58 -10.70
CA ASN A 273 -26.74 23.83 -11.46
C ASN A 273 -25.33 24.35 -11.80
N SER A 274 -24.25 23.84 -11.19
CA SER A 274 -22.87 24.34 -11.41
C SER A 274 -22.06 23.58 -12.47
N GLY A 275 -22.64 22.59 -13.17
CA GLY A 275 -21.98 21.81 -14.22
C GLY A 275 -20.78 20.97 -13.73
N PHE A 276 -20.09 20.33 -14.68
CA PHE A 276 -18.89 19.54 -14.39
C PHE A 276 -17.72 20.42 -13.95
N LEU A 277 -16.89 19.88 -13.05
CA LEU A 277 -15.61 20.49 -12.70
C LEU A 277 -14.64 20.42 -13.89
N LYS A 278 -13.87 21.49 -14.10
CA LYS A 278 -12.88 21.59 -15.19
C LYS A 278 -11.52 22.10 -14.69
N THR A 279 -10.43 21.59 -15.24
CA THR A 279 -9.08 22.14 -14.95
C THR A 279 -8.84 23.43 -15.74
N LYS A 280 -8.16 24.40 -15.11
CA LYS A 280 -7.90 25.74 -15.65
C LYS A 280 -6.53 26.21 -15.16
N GLY A 281 -5.49 25.78 -15.88
CA GLY A 281 -4.12 25.87 -15.38
C GLY A 281 -3.95 25.01 -14.13
N THR A 282 -3.22 25.52 -13.15
CA THR A 282 -2.92 24.87 -11.86
C THR A 282 -4.12 24.68 -10.92
N LYS A 283 -5.36 24.95 -11.38
CA LYS A 283 -6.58 24.99 -10.56
C LYS A 283 -7.69 24.16 -11.17
N VAL A 284 -8.64 23.73 -10.33
CA VAL A 284 -9.95 23.27 -10.78
C VAL A 284 -11.00 24.35 -10.53
N VAL A 285 -11.97 24.46 -11.44
CA VAL A 285 -13.10 25.39 -11.36
C VAL A 285 -14.44 24.70 -11.61
N ASP A 286 -15.52 25.28 -11.10
CA ASP A 286 -16.89 24.98 -11.54
C ASP A 286 -17.25 25.73 -12.85
N SER A 287 -18.46 25.54 -13.40
CA SER A 287 -18.86 26.21 -14.65
C SER A 287 -18.98 27.73 -14.55
N SER A 288 -19.01 28.32 -13.35
CA SER A 288 -18.93 29.78 -13.16
C SER A 288 -17.49 30.31 -13.23
N GLY A 289 -16.50 29.41 -13.31
CA GLY A 289 -15.08 29.73 -13.29
C GLY A 289 -14.52 29.98 -11.87
N LYS A 290 -15.32 29.71 -10.83
CA LYS A 290 -14.91 29.79 -9.42
C LYS A 290 -14.01 28.61 -9.07
N GLU A 291 -12.91 28.89 -8.37
CA GLU A 291 -11.95 27.90 -7.88
C GLU A 291 -12.61 26.91 -6.88
N ILE A 292 -12.39 25.61 -7.10
CA ILE A 292 -12.85 24.51 -6.26
C ILE A 292 -11.63 23.75 -5.75
N VAL A 293 -11.52 23.60 -4.42
CA VAL A 293 -10.52 22.78 -3.74
C VAL A 293 -11.23 21.64 -3.03
N LEU A 294 -10.96 20.40 -3.45
CA LEU A 294 -11.56 19.21 -2.87
C LEU A 294 -10.66 18.57 -1.81
N LYS A 295 -11.25 18.26 -0.66
CA LYS A 295 -10.60 17.83 0.57
C LYS A 295 -11.46 16.79 1.24
N GLY A 296 -10.88 15.62 1.49
CA GLY A 296 -11.67 14.41 1.74
C GLY A 296 -10.88 13.26 2.32
N VAL A 297 -11.43 12.07 2.10
CA VAL A 297 -10.95 10.81 2.66
C VAL A 297 -11.27 9.68 1.69
N ASN A 298 -10.44 8.63 1.71
CA ASN A 298 -10.65 7.42 0.94
C ASN A 298 -11.68 6.49 1.60
N LEU A 299 -12.43 5.76 0.77
CA LEU A 299 -13.37 4.71 1.17
C LEU A 299 -12.72 3.33 1.06
N GLY A 300 -11.50 3.20 1.61
CA GLY A 300 -10.75 1.94 1.66
C GLY A 300 -11.52 0.84 2.41
N GLY A 301 -11.14 -0.41 2.12
CA GLY A 301 -11.77 -1.59 2.71
C GLY A 301 -13.22 -1.83 2.29
N TRP A 302 -13.80 -1.08 1.33
CA TRP A 302 -15.22 -1.23 0.96
C TRP A 302 -15.47 -2.14 -0.25
N LEU A 303 -15.20 -1.65 -1.46
CA LEU A 303 -15.29 -2.44 -2.70
C LEU A 303 -13.95 -3.14 -3.05
N VAL A 304 -12.90 -2.76 -2.31
CA VAL A 304 -11.54 -3.28 -2.36
C VAL A 304 -11.21 -3.77 -0.96
N PHE A 305 -10.63 -4.96 -0.87
CA PHE A 305 -10.02 -5.42 0.36
C PHE A 305 -8.53 -5.07 0.37
N GLU A 306 -8.05 -4.77 1.57
CA GLU A 306 -6.66 -4.79 1.99
C GLU A 306 -6.69 -5.38 3.41
N ASP A 307 -6.13 -6.58 3.60
CA ASP A 307 -6.39 -7.37 4.80
C ASP A 307 -5.97 -6.66 6.10
N TRP A 308 -4.83 -5.97 6.06
CA TRP A 308 -4.23 -5.17 7.14
C TRP A 308 -5.19 -4.13 7.75
N MET A 309 -6.07 -3.53 6.94
CA MET A 309 -7.06 -2.57 7.44
C MET A 309 -8.44 -3.17 7.69
N CYS A 310 -8.74 -4.31 7.07
CA CYS A 310 -10.05 -4.97 7.15
C CYS A 310 -10.16 -5.91 8.36
N GLY A 311 -9.08 -6.10 9.13
CA GLY A 311 -9.03 -7.09 10.21
C GLY A 311 -9.11 -8.52 9.67
N ILE A 312 -8.66 -8.73 8.44
CA ILE A 312 -8.59 -10.03 7.78
C ILE A 312 -7.20 -10.60 8.00
N THR A 313 -7.08 -11.92 8.07
CA THR A 313 -5.82 -12.64 7.98
C THR A 313 -5.97 -13.75 6.95
N ASP A 314 -5.02 -13.86 6.03
CA ASP A 314 -5.03 -14.85 4.96
C ASP A 314 -3.69 -15.58 4.84
N TYR A 315 -3.68 -16.86 5.21
CA TYR A 315 -2.51 -17.73 5.16
C TYR A 315 -2.36 -18.49 3.83
N SER A 316 -3.24 -18.27 2.85
CA SER A 316 -3.29 -19.05 1.59
C SER A 316 -2.38 -18.51 0.46
N GLY A 317 -1.52 -17.53 0.75
CA GLY A 317 -0.72 -16.84 -0.26
C GLY A 317 -1.50 -15.81 -1.09
N ASN A 318 -2.67 -15.37 -0.60
CA ASN A 318 -3.55 -14.39 -1.25
C ASN A 318 -3.80 -13.14 -0.36
N ALA A 319 -2.88 -12.88 0.57
CA ALA A 319 -2.88 -11.74 1.49
C ALA A 319 -2.89 -10.37 0.79
N ASP A 320 -3.01 -9.31 1.58
CA ASP A 320 -3.31 -7.94 1.16
C ASP A 320 -4.63 -7.85 0.35
N ARG A 321 -4.53 -7.81 -0.98
CA ARG A 321 -5.63 -7.42 -1.89
C ARG A 321 -6.57 -8.55 -2.35
N PHE A 322 -6.24 -9.82 -2.08
CA PHE A 322 -6.91 -10.96 -2.71
C PHE A 322 -7.72 -11.94 -1.84
N PRO A 323 -8.19 -11.63 -0.61
CA PRO A 323 -8.93 -12.61 0.22
C PRO A 323 -10.28 -13.05 -0.37
N GLN A 324 -10.87 -12.29 -1.32
CA GLN A 324 -12.02 -12.76 -2.10
C GLN A 324 -11.69 -14.05 -2.88
N TRP A 325 -10.48 -14.17 -3.43
CA TRP A 325 -10.03 -15.36 -4.15
C TRP A 325 -10.00 -16.58 -3.24
N THR A 326 -9.49 -16.42 -2.02
CA THR A 326 -9.43 -17.46 -0.99
C THR A 326 -10.82 -17.97 -0.62
N LEU A 327 -11.78 -17.05 -0.41
CA LEU A 327 -13.17 -17.41 -0.16
C LEU A 327 -13.79 -18.15 -1.36
N GLU A 328 -13.51 -17.72 -2.60
CA GLU A 328 -13.95 -18.41 -3.82
C GLU A 328 -13.41 -19.84 -3.92
N GLN A 329 -12.14 -20.10 -3.58
CA GLN A 329 -11.60 -21.46 -3.53
C GLN A 329 -12.21 -22.31 -2.40
N ARG A 330 -12.53 -21.72 -1.25
CA ARG A 330 -13.05 -22.45 -0.07
C ARG A 330 -14.55 -22.73 -0.11
N PHE A 331 -15.35 -21.81 -0.63
CA PHE A 331 -16.82 -21.83 -0.53
C PHE A 331 -17.55 -21.68 -1.87
N GLY A 332 -16.83 -21.37 -2.96
CA GLY A 332 -17.41 -21.12 -4.27
C GLY A 332 -18.12 -19.77 -4.39
N GLU A 333 -18.23 -19.29 -5.62
CA GLU A 333 -18.68 -17.93 -5.97
C GLU A 333 -19.99 -17.51 -5.30
N LYS A 334 -20.99 -18.39 -5.20
CA LYS A 334 -22.29 -18.06 -4.58
C LYS A 334 -22.15 -17.69 -3.09
N GLN A 335 -21.39 -18.47 -2.32
CA GLN A 335 -21.21 -18.21 -0.89
C GLN A 335 -20.28 -17.03 -0.67
N THR A 336 -19.22 -16.89 -1.48
CA THR A 336 -18.37 -15.69 -1.46
C THR A 336 -19.17 -14.44 -1.78
N LYS A 337 -20.01 -14.42 -2.82
CA LYS A 337 -20.83 -13.26 -3.16
C LYS A 337 -21.82 -12.86 -2.05
N GLU A 338 -22.28 -13.81 -1.24
CA GLU A 338 -23.07 -13.49 -0.04
C GLU A 338 -22.21 -12.86 1.06
N LEU A 339 -21.02 -13.40 1.35
CA LEU A 339 -20.07 -12.82 2.30
C LEU A 339 -19.60 -11.42 1.87
N MET A 340 -19.23 -11.24 0.59
CA MET A 340 -18.82 -9.96 0.01
C MET A 340 -19.92 -8.90 0.11
N ASN A 341 -21.18 -9.26 -0.19
CA ASN A 341 -22.29 -8.33 -0.01
C ASN A 341 -22.52 -8.00 1.46
N MET A 342 -22.50 -9.00 2.35
CA MET A 342 -22.64 -8.78 3.79
C MET A 342 -21.54 -7.88 4.36
N TRP A 343 -20.31 -8.01 3.86
CA TRP A 343 -19.24 -7.06 4.15
C TRP A 343 -19.58 -5.66 3.63
N MET A 344 -19.88 -5.51 2.34
CA MET A 344 -20.17 -4.21 1.71
C MET A 344 -21.37 -3.48 2.33
N ASP A 345 -22.40 -4.21 2.78
CA ASP A 345 -23.60 -3.65 3.42
C ASP A 345 -23.38 -3.17 4.85
N ASN A 346 -22.45 -3.79 5.60
CA ASN A 346 -22.16 -3.42 6.98
C ASN A 346 -20.93 -2.51 7.13
N TRP A 347 -19.95 -2.59 6.22
CA TRP A 347 -18.76 -1.75 6.25
C TRP A 347 -19.12 -0.29 6.01
N LEU A 348 -19.69 0.06 4.84
CA LEU A 348 -20.05 1.44 4.48
C LEU A 348 -21.56 1.65 4.45
N VAL A 349 -22.07 2.38 5.44
CA VAL A 349 -23.50 2.69 5.59
C VAL A 349 -23.81 4.14 5.24
N ALA A 350 -25.08 4.46 5.01
CA ALA A 350 -25.51 5.82 4.65
C ALA A 350 -25.03 6.88 5.67
N ALA A 351 -25.03 6.55 6.96
CA ALA A 351 -24.58 7.42 8.04
C ALA A 351 -23.08 7.78 7.97
N ASP A 352 -22.25 7.04 7.22
CA ASP A 352 -20.84 7.39 7.02
C ASP A 352 -20.66 8.59 6.08
N PHE A 353 -21.55 8.78 5.11
CA PHE A 353 -21.58 9.99 4.28
C PHE A 353 -21.97 11.22 5.12
N ASP A 354 -22.82 11.05 6.13
CA ASP A 354 -23.13 12.11 7.10
C ASP A 354 -21.93 12.40 8.03
N LYS A 355 -21.14 11.38 8.43
CA LYS A 355 -19.86 11.58 9.14
C LYS A 355 -18.86 12.37 8.28
N VAL A 356 -18.63 11.94 7.03
CA VAL A 356 -17.79 12.64 6.05
C VAL A 356 -18.20 14.11 5.94
N LYS A 357 -19.50 14.38 5.82
CA LYS A 357 -20.02 15.75 5.74
C LYS A 357 -19.82 16.55 7.03
N SER A 358 -20.02 15.93 8.20
CA SER A 358 -19.84 16.58 9.51
C SER A 358 -18.38 16.97 9.80
N LEU A 359 -17.43 16.17 9.29
CA LEU A 359 -16.00 16.51 9.29
C LEU A 359 -15.66 17.69 8.35
N GLY A 360 -16.61 18.21 7.58
CA GLY A 360 -16.40 19.32 6.66
C GLY A 360 -15.77 18.92 5.33
N PHE A 361 -15.62 17.62 5.04
CA PHE A 361 -15.16 17.15 3.74
C PHE A 361 -16.17 17.47 2.63
N ASN A 362 -15.64 17.61 1.42
CA ASN A 362 -16.44 17.86 0.21
C ASN A 362 -16.15 16.87 -0.93
N VAL A 363 -15.27 15.89 -0.72
CA VAL A 363 -15.04 14.75 -1.62
C VAL A 363 -14.83 13.44 -0.85
N VAL A 364 -15.11 12.32 -1.49
CA VAL A 364 -14.60 10.99 -1.13
C VAL A 364 -13.92 10.34 -2.32
N ARG A 365 -12.75 9.73 -2.10
CA ARG A 365 -12.11 8.86 -3.11
C ARG A 365 -12.57 7.42 -2.90
N LEU A 366 -12.91 6.73 -3.97
CA LEU A 366 -13.67 5.48 -3.94
C LEU A 366 -12.91 4.38 -4.71
N PRO A 367 -12.07 3.59 -4.01
CA PRO A 367 -11.40 2.42 -4.59
C PRO A 367 -12.38 1.37 -5.09
N PHE A 368 -12.15 0.86 -6.31
CA PHE A 368 -12.87 -0.28 -6.88
C PHE A 368 -11.94 -1.29 -7.55
N SER A 369 -12.41 -2.54 -7.60
CA SER A 369 -11.78 -3.69 -8.23
C SER A 369 -12.55 -4.10 -9.49
N TYR A 370 -11.86 -4.70 -10.47
CA TYR A 370 -12.53 -5.35 -11.61
C TYR A 370 -13.56 -6.41 -11.16
N ARG A 371 -13.31 -7.10 -10.03
CA ARG A 371 -14.22 -8.10 -9.44
C ARG A 371 -15.51 -7.53 -8.85
N ASN A 372 -15.66 -6.20 -8.74
CA ASN A 372 -16.97 -5.61 -8.44
C ASN A 372 -17.94 -5.67 -9.63
N PHE A 373 -17.40 -5.78 -10.86
CA PHE A 373 -18.18 -5.80 -12.10
C PHE A 373 -18.14 -7.16 -12.81
N GLN A 374 -17.20 -8.03 -12.44
CA GLN A 374 -16.95 -9.30 -13.11
C GLN A 374 -16.96 -10.50 -12.15
N ASN A 375 -17.70 -11.53 -12.57
CA ASN A 375 -17.76 -12.85 -11.98
C ASN A 375 -16.41 -13.58 -12.13
N MET A 376 -16.24 -14.74 -11.50
CA MET A 376 -14.99 -15.51 -11.49
C MET A 376 -14.59 -16.02 -12.89
N ASP A 377 -15.56 -16.22 -13.78
CA ASP A 377 -15.34 -16.60 -15.19
C ASP A 377 -15.05 -15.40 -16.12
N GLY A 378 -15.01 -14.17 -15.60
CA GLY A 378 -14.85 -12.92 -16.36
C GLY A 378 -16.14 -12.41 -17.02
N SER A 379 -17.29 -13.09 -16.84
CA SER A 379 -18.59 -12.55 -17.25
C SER A 379 -19.00 -11.36 -16.38
N TRP A 380 -19.90 -10.51 -16.88
CA TRP A 380 -20.35 -9.32 -16.16
C TRP A 380 -21.39 -9.70 -15.09
N SER A 381 -21.25 -9.16 -13.87
CA SER A 381 -22.22 -9.37 -12.79
C SER A 381 -23.43 -8.44 -12.98
N ASP A 382 -24.63 -9.00 -12.97
CA ASP A 382 -25.90 -8.28 -13.20
C ASP A 382 -26.11 -7.08 -12.26
N ASP A 383 -25.58 -7.17 -11.04
CA ASP A 383 -25.68 -6.19 -9.96
C ASP A 383 -24.42 -5.31 -9.79
N GLY A 384 -23.38 -5.50 -10.61
CA GLY A 384 -22.04 -4.94 -10.35
C GLY A 384 -21.94 -3.41 -10.29
N PHE A 385 -22.91 -2.69 -10.90
CA PHE A 385 -23.00 -1.23 -10.81
C PHE A 385 -23.77 -0.72 -9.58
N THR A 386 -24.56 -1.56 -8.91
CA THR A 386 -25.50 -1.16 -7.84
C THR A 386 -24.81 -0.47 -6.67
N ARG A 387 -23.58 -0.89 -6.34
CA ARG A 387 -22.79 -0.29 -5.24
C ARG A 387 -22.31 1.12 -5.61
N LEU A 388 -21.88 1.36 -6.84
CA LEU A 388 -21.56 2.71 -7.32
C LEU A 388 -22.81 3.60 -7.42
N ASP A 389 -23.91 3.09 -7.99
CA ASP A 389 -25.18 3.83 -8.06
C ASP A 389 -25.63 4.27 -6.66
N TRP A 390 -25.52 3.38 -5.65
CA TRP A 390 -25.82 3.71 -4.25
C TRP A 390 -24.87 4.77 -3.68
N ALA A 391 -23.55 4.62 -3.86
CA ALA A 391 -22.55 5.57 -3.33
C ALA A 391 -22.72 6.97 -3.93
N PHE A 392 -22.95 7.07 -5.25
CA PHE A 392 -23.21 8.34 -5.92
C PHE A 392 -24.49 8.99 -5.41
N ASN A 393 -25.54 8.20 -5.12
CA ASN A 393 -26.77 8.70 -4.52
C ASN A 393 -26.59 9.17 -3.06
N GLN A 394 -25.76 8.50 -2.25
CA GLN A 394 -25.40 9.00 -0.91
C GLN A 394 -24.56 10.28 -0.97
N ALA A 395 -23.58 10.35 -1.87
CA ALA A 395 -22.74 11.54 -2.06
C ALA A 395 -23.57 12.77 -2.50
N LYS A 396 -24.51 12.58 -3.45
CA LYS A 396 -25.50 13.61 -3.83
C LYS A 396 -26.35 14.05 -2.64
N ARG A 397 -26.85 13.11 -1.82
CA ARG A 397 -27.69 13.39 -0.63
C ARG A 397 -27.00 14.32 0.39
N VAL A 398 -25.69 14.17 0.60
CA VAL A 398 -24.93 14.98 1.58
C VAL A 398 -24.17 16.16 0.97
N GLY A 399 -24.23 16.34 -0.34
CA GLY A 399 -23.50 17.42 -1.03
C GLY A 399 -21.98 17.23 -0.98
N VAL A 400 -21.52 16.05 -1.40
CA VAL A 400 -20.10 15.63 -1.46
C VAL A 400 -19.81 15.08 -2.87
N TYR A 401 -18.64 15.37 -3.42
CA TYR A 401 -18.18 14.80 -4.69
C TYR A 401 -17.60 13.38 -4.52
N VAL A 402 -17.51 12.62 -5.61
CA VAL A 402 -16.81 11.32 -5.63
C VAL A 402 -15.67 11.33 -6.65
N ILE A 403 -14.56 10.69 -6.32
CA ILE A 403 -13.47 10.35 -7.25
C ILE A 403 -13.32 8.82 -7.25
N PRO A 404 -13.93 8.09 -8.19
CA PRO A 404 -13.74 6.65 -8.33
C PRO A 404 -12.33 6.36 -8.85
N VAL A 405 -11.59 5.46 -8.17
CA VAL A 405 -10.26 5.00 -8.59
C VAL A 405 -10.25 3.51 -8.90
N PHE A 406 -9.66 3.15 -10.05
CA PHE A 406 -9.45 1.75 -10.41
C PHE A 406 -8.21 1.21 -9.69
N HIS A 407 -8.44 0.43 -8.63
CA HIS A 407 -7.43 0.10 -7.63
C HIS A 407 -6.90 -1.35 -7.74
N ILE A 408 -7.73 -2.27 -8.22
CA ILE A 408 -7.34 -3.66 -8.54
C ILE A 408 -7.76 -3.98 -9.97
N TRP A 409 -6.77 -4.22 -10.85
CA TRP A 409 -6.96 -4.68 -12.23
C TRP A 409 -6.86 -6.21 -12.38
N ASP A 410 -7.32 -6.74 -13.51
CA ASP A 410 -7.54 -8.19 -13.70
C ASP A 410 -6.26 -9.03 -13.71
N THR A 411 -5.13 -8.42 -14.05
CA THR A 411 -3.81 -9.06 -14.05
C THR A 411 -2.96 -8.77 -12.80
N GLN A 412 -3.46 -7.97 -11.85
CA GLN A 412 -2.66 -7.49 -10.70
C GLN A 412 -2.18 -8.65 -9.81
N LYS A 413 -3.00 -9.69 -9.64
CA LYS A 413 -2.67 -10.88 -8.83
C LYS A 413 -1.59 -11.77 -9.48
N GLN A 414 -1.54 -11.77 -10.81
CA GLN A 414 -0.71 -12.66 -11.61
C GLN A 414 0.70 -12.09 -11.79
N ARG A 415 0.79 -10.77 -12.03
CA ARG A 415 2.03 -9.98 -12.01
C ARG A 415 1.65 -8.51 -11.90
N TYR A 416 1.95 -7.86 -10.77
CA TYR A 416 1.56 -6.48 -10.50
C TYR A 416 2.06 -5.52 -11.61
N SER A 417 3.33 -5.64 -12.00
CA SER A 417 3.97 -4.82 -13.04
C SER A 417 3.35 -4.95 -14.44
N MET A 418 2.60 -6.02 -14.72
CA MET A 418 2.19 -6.40 -16.09
C MET A 418 1.57 -5.24 -16.86
N ILE A 419 0.67 -4.47 -16.22
CA ILE A 419 -0.06 -3.38 -16.87
C ILE A 419 0.85 -2.22 -17.35
N SER A 420 2.03 -2.06 -16.73
CA SER A 420 3.04 -1.04 -17.02
C SER A 420 4.06 -1.44 -18.11
N GLU A 421 4.09 -2.71 -18.51
CA GLU A 421 5.12 -3.28 -19.40
C GLU A 421 4.86 -3.02 -20.89
N ASP A 422 5.93 -2.81 -21.68
CA ASP A 422 5.85 -2.65 -23.15
C ASP A 422 5.94 -3.98 -23.90
N ASN A 423 5.04 -4.90 -23.55
CA ASN A 423 4.95 -6.23 -24.16
C ASN A 423 3.49 -6.61 -24.43
N TRP A 424 3.27 -7.81 -24.98
CA TRP A 424 1.93 -8.29 -25.33
C TRP A 424 1.02 -8.46 -24.11
N ASP A 425 1.54 -9.03 -23.01
CA ASP A 425 0.80 -9.20 -21.74
C ASP A 425 0.28 -7.85 -21.22
N GLY A 426 1.17 -6.86 -21.13
CA GLY A 426 0.83 -5.52 -20.66
C GLY A 426 -0.15 -4.82 -21.60
N GLN A 427 -0.02 -5.02 -22.91
CA GLN A 427 -0.99 -4.48 -23.86
C GLN A 427 -2.36 -5.15 -23.73
N GLN A 428 -2.45 -6.44 -23.39
CA GLN A 428 -3.71 -7.11 -23.06
C GLN A 428 -4.31 -6.59 -21.74
N SER A 429 -3.48 -6.44 -20.70
CA SER A 429 -3.89 -5.87 -19.40
C SER A 429 -4.48 -4.46 -19.57
N ARG A 430 -3.78 -3.58 -20.30
CA ARG A 430 -4.27 -2.22 -20.64
C ARG A 430 -5.55 -2.23 -21.45
N GLN A 431 -5.72 -3.16 -22.39
CA GLN A 431 -6.96 -3.28 -23.17
C GLN A 431 -8.15 -3.69 -22.29
N ARG A 432 -7.99 -4.65 -21.37
CA ARG A 432 -9.04 -5.07 -20.43
C ARG A 432 -9.42 -3.95 -19.45
N ALA A 433 -8.41 -3.27 -18.90
CA ALA A 433 -8.58 -2.06 -18.10
C ALA A 433 -9.35 -0.96 -18.87
N GLY A 434 -8.99 -0.74 -20.13
CA GLY A 434 -9.67 0.21 -21.02
C GLY A 434 -11.13 -0.14 -21.33
N GLU A 435 -11.47 -1.41 -21.54
CA GLU A 435 -12.86 -1.83 -21.77
C GLU A 435 -13.74 -1.73 -20.52
N LEU A 436 -13.18 -2.01 -19.33
CA LEU A 436 -13.85 -1.73 -18.06
C LEU A 436 -14.10 -0.22 -17.90
N TRP A 437 -13.07 0.61 -18.16
CA TRP A 437 -13.18 2.06 -18.09
C TRP A 437 -14.20 2.64 -19.06
N LYS A 438 -14.26 2.16 -20.31
CA LYS A 438 -15.30 2.56 -21.28
C LYS A 438 -16.70 2.29 -20.75
N LYS A 439 -16.93 1.13 -20.13
CA LYS A 439 -18.25 0.78 -19.57
C LYS A 439 -18.63 1.63 -18.36
N ILE A 440 -17.70 1.87 -17.44
CA ILE A 440 -17.92 2.73 -16.26
C ILE A 440 -18.18 4.17 -16.72
N ALA A 441 -17.27 4.76 -17.50
CA ALA A 441 -17.38 6.14 -17.94
C ALA A 441 -18.59 6.36 -18.87
N SER A 442 -18.93 5.42 -19.76
CA SER A 442 -20.13 5.55 -20.61
C SER A 442 -21.43 5.52 -19.79
N ARG A 443 -21.53 4.69 -18.73
CA ARG A 443 -22.70 4.68 -17.84
C ARG A 443 -22.86 6.01 -17.09
N TYR A 444 -21.76 6.64 -16.71
CA TYR A 444 -21.74 7.77 -15.78
C TYR A 444 -21.28 9.10 -16.40
N ALA A 445 -21.15 9.22 -17.73
CA ALA A 445 -20.69 10.43 -18.42
C ALA A 445 -21.52 11.70 -18.14
N ASN A 446 -22.73 11.55 -17.58
CA ASN A 446 -23.64 12.63 -17.20
C ASN A 446 -23.80 12.80 -15.66
N GLU A 447 -23.12 12.00 -14.85
CA GLU A 447 -23.29 11.95 -13.38
C GLU A 447 -22.38 12.98 -12.68
N GLY A 448 -22.85 14.23 -12.64
CA GLY A 448 -22.11 15.37 -12.12
C GLY A 448 -21.69 15.34 -10.64
N VAL A 449 -22.05 14.30 -9.86
CA VAL A 449 -21.43 14.09 -8.53
C VAL A 449 -19.97 13.64 -8.61
N ILE A 450 -19.54 13.13 -9.76
CA ILE A 450 -18.17 12.70 -9.99
C ILE A 450 -17.31 13.94 -10.28
N ALA A 451 -16.27 14.15 -9.48
CA ALA A 451 -15.32 15.24 -9.68
C ALA A 451 -14.29 14.89 -10.77
N ALA A 452 -13.81 13.65 -10.74
CA ALA A 452 -12.78 13.12 -11.63
C ALA A 452 -12.84 11.60 -11.68
N TRP A 453 -12.28 11.02 -12.74
CA TRP A 453 -11.91 9.60 -12.82
C TRP A 453 -10.42 9.47 -12.49
N ASP A 454 -10.08 8.67 -11.49
CA ASP A 454 -8.69 8.36 -11.13
C ASP A 454 -8.30 7.02 -11.79
N LEU A 455 -7.53 7.11 -12.87
CA LEU A 455 -7.55 6.09 -13.92
C LEU A 455 -6.90 4.77 -13.50
N ILE A 456 -5.92 4.80 -12.60
CA ILE A 456 -5.31 3.59 -12.02
C ILE A 456 -4.53 3.95 -10.75
N ASN A 457 -4.68 3.12 -9.72
CA ASN A 457 -3.91 3.24 -8.47
C ASN A 457 -2.50 2.67 -8.64
N GLU A 458 -1.48 3.45 -8.25
CA GLU A 458 -0.11 2.97 -8.02
C GLU A 458 0.43 1.90 -9.01
N PRO A 459 0.41 2.13 -10.33
CA PRO A 459 1.15 1.28 -11.25
C PRO A 459 2.66 1.53 -11.08
N THR A 460 3.49 0.53 -11.37
CA THR A 460 4.97 0.56 -11.25
C THR A 460 5.60 1.37 -12.40
N GLY A 461 5.21 2.64 -12.53
CA GLY A 461 5.48 3.48 -13.69
C GLY A 461 4.69 3.06 -14.94
N SER A 462 5.18 3.45 -16.11
CA SER A 462 4.76 2.92 -17.41
C SER A 462 5.90 3.08 -18.40
N ALA A 463 6.22 2.03 -19.16
CA ALA A 463 7.03 2.19 -20.35
C ALA A 463 6.33 3.12 -21.34
N ASN A 464 7.07 4.12 -21.86
CA ASN A 464 6.61 5.09 -22.87
C ASN A 464 5.29 5.83 -22.55
N ASP A 465 4.85 5.91 -21.29
CA ASP A 465 3.49 6.33 -20.86
C ASP A 465 2.34 5.54 -21.53
N ASN A 466 2.59 4.33 -22.05
CA ASN A 466 1.59 3.51 -22.76
C ASN A 466 0.34 3.24 -21.90
N LEU A 467 0.50 3.06 -20.59
CA LEU A 467 -0.60 2.92 -19.62
C LEU A 467 -1.49 4.17 -19.59
N GLN A 468 -0.90 5.33 -19.31
CA GLN A 468 -1.63 6.58 -19.18
C GLN A 468 -2.29 6.98 -20.51
N LYS A 469 -1.65 6.69 -21.67
CA LYS A 469 -2.22 6.88 -23.01
C LYS A 469 -3.41 5.97 -23.28
N ASP A 470 -3.29 4.66 -23.05
CA ASP A 470 -4.36 3.71 -23.32
C ASP A 470 -5.61 4.02 -22.47
N LEU A 471 -5.44 4.33 -21.18
CA LEU A 471 -6.56 4.65 -20.29
C LEU A 471 -7.17 6.04 -20.57
N TYR A 472 -6.35 7.05 -20.88
CA TYR A 472 -6.85 8.36 -21.32
C TYR A 472 -7.72 8.23 -22.58
N ASN A 473 -7.22 7.52 -23.59
CA ASN A 473 -7.92 7.30 -24.85
C ASN A 473 -9.19 6.46 -24.66
N ALA A 474 -9.15 5.43 -23.81
CA ALA A 474 -10.30 4.62 -23.47
C ALA A 474 -11.43 5.47 -22.86
N VAL A 475 -11.16 6.27 -21.82
CA VAL A 475 -12.20 7.10 -21.20
C VAL A 475 -12.65 8.24 -22.12
N ARG A 476 -11.73 8.95 -22.80
CA ARG A 476 -12.11 10.05 -23.72
C ARG A 476 -12.90 9.59 -24.94
N SER A 477 -12.84 8.30 -25.31
CA SER A 477 -13.71 7.74 -26.37
C SER A 477 -15.21 7.74 -26.00
N VAL A 478 -15.55 7.88 -24.71
CA VAL A 478 -16.94 7.90 -24.22
C VAL A 478 -17.30 9.09 -23.32
N ASP A 479 -16.31 9.77 -22.70
CA ASP A 479 -16.52 10.83 -21.71
C ASP A 479 -15.55 12.01 -21.91
N ASN A 480 -16.10 13.15 -22.34
CA ASN A 480 -15.40 14.43 -22.51
C ASN A 480 -15.71 15.45 -21.38
N ASN A 481 -16.48 15.03 -20.38
CA ASN A 481 -17.00 15.85 -19.30
C ASN A 481 -16.06 15.84 -18.09
N HIS A 482 -15.73 14.67 -17.55
CA HIS A 482 -15.00 14.59 -16.29
C HIS A 482 -13.50 14.89 -16.42
N ILE A 483 -12.91 15.33 -15.30
CA ILE A 483 -11.45 15.44 -15.14
C ILE A 483 -10.89 14.03 -15.13
N LEU A 484 -9.74 13.82 -15.77
CA LEU A 484 -8.98 12.58 -15.63
C LEU A 484 -7.78 12.82 -14.71
N ILE A 485 -7.55 11.91 -13.78
CA ILE A 485 -6.40 11.88 -12.89
C ILE A 485 -5.48 10.74 -13.35
N GLN A 486 -4.19 11.02 -13.46
CA GLN A 486 -3.14 10.04 -13.78
C GLN A 486 -2.17 9.90 -12.61
N ALA A 487 -1.78 8.67 -12.31
CA ALA A 487 -0.69 8.32 -11.39
C ALA A 487 0.59 7.94 -12.15
N SER A 488 1.73 7.92 -11.45
CA SER A 488 3.02 7.41 -11.91
C SER A 488 3.48 7.92 -13.29
N ILE A 489 3.30 9.21 -13.57
CA ILE A 489 3.67 9.87 -14.83
C ILE A 489 4.45 11.16 -14.62
N GLY A 490 5.61 11.28 -15.29
CA GLY A 490 6.46 12.47 -15.24
C GLY A 490 6.32 13.42 -16.43
N THR A 491 5.59 13.02 -17.47
CA THR A 491 5.53 13.73 -18.77
C THR A 491 4.53 14.88 -18.76
N ASN A 492 4.87 16.00 -19.39
CA ASN A 492 3.96 17.13 -19.56
C ASN A 492 2.79 16.76 -20.50
N PRO A 493 1.52 16.84 -20.06
CA PRO A 493 0.35 16.40 -20.83
C PRO A 493 0.13 17.16 -22.15
N SER A 494 0.73 18.35 -22.31
CA SER A 494 0.70 19.08 -23.59
C SER A 494 1.42 18.34 -24.73
N GLN A 495 2.37 17.44 -24.43
CA GLN A 495 3.03 16.61 -25.43
C GLN A 495 2.07 15.62 -26.11
N TYR A 496 1.00 15.23 -25.42
CA TYR A 496 -0.06 14.35 -25.92
C TYR A 496 -1.35 15.10 -26.30
N GLY A 497 -1.32 16.44 -26.25
CA GLY A 497 -2.51 17.28 -26.50
C GLY A 497 -3.64 17.08 -25.47
N TRP A 498 -3.34 16.53 -24.29
CA TRP A 498 -4.35 16.17 -23.31
C TRP A 498 -4.99 17.39 -22.65
N THR A 499 -6.31 17.31 -22.45
CA THR A 499 -7.11 18.35 -21.82
C THR A 499 -7.98 17.83 -20.67
N ASN A 500 -8.33 18.75 -19.77
CA ASN A 500 -9.11 18.50 -18.57
C ASN A 500 -8.53 17.37 -17.70
N ILE A 501 -7.26 17.55 -17.32
CA ILE A 501 -6.41 16.54 -16.66
C ILE A 501 -5.68 17.14 -15.45
N MET A 502 -5.38 16.28 -14.48
CA MET A 502 -4.72 16.52 -13.20
C MET A 502 -3.80 15.33 -12.90
N TYR A 503 -2.68 15.51 -12.21
CA TYR A 503 -1.81 14.40 -11.80
C TYR A 503 -1.88 14.19 -10.28
N THR A 504 -1.80 12.92 -9.85
CA THR A 504 -1.83 12.52 -8.44
C THR A 504 -0.47 11.97 -7.98
N MET A 505 -0.19 12.17 -6.69
CA MET A 505 0.88 11.49 -5.95
C MET A 505 0.34 11.01 -4.61
N HIS A 506 0.96 9.98 -4.04
CA HIS A 506 0.65 9.45 -2.71
C HIS A 506 1.84 9.69 -1.77
N GLU A 507 1.57 9.97 -0.49
CA GLU A 507 2.62 10.38 0.47
C GLU A 507 2.55 9.59 1.78
N TYR A 508 3.52 8.70 1.97
CA TYR A 508 3.64 7.80 3.12
C TYR A 508 5.03 7.82 3.80
N LEU A 509 5.95 8.68 3.35
CA LEU A 509 7.24 8.93 4.01
C LEU A 509 7.09 9.90 5.20
N MET A 510 6.02 10.69 5.25
CA MET A 510 5.65 11.56 6.37
C MET A 510 5.01 10.84 7.57
N MET A 511 5.15 9.51 7.67
CA MET A 511 4.60 8.72 8.77
C MET A 511 5.53 8.64 9.99
N GLY A 512 4.98 8.85 11.20
CA GLY A 512 5.68 8.59 12.46
C GLY A 512 6.23 9.83 13.15
N GLY A 513 7.02 9.62 14.22
CA GLY A 513 7.30 10.63 15.23
C GLY A 513 8.35 11.70 14.91
N ASP A 514 9.22 11.51 13.92
CA ASP A 514 10.24 12.52 13.57
C ASP A 514 9.65 13.62 12.69
N TYR A 515 9.08 14.63 13.35
CA TYR A 515 8.53 15.81 12.72
C TYR A 515 9.52 16.53 11.78
N ASN A 516 10.81 16.59 12.12
CA ASN A 516 11.80 17.33 11.31
C ASN A 516 12.11 16.58 10.02
N ASN A 517 12.28 15.27 10.12
CA ASN A 517 12.41 14.38 8.98
C ASN A 517 11.18 14.43 8.07
N ASN A 518 9.97 14.36 8.64
CA ASN A 518 8.72 14.41 7.88
C ASN A 518 8.53 15.76 7.17
N VAL A 519 8.99 16.87 7.75
CA VAL A 519 9.04 18.19 7.08
C VAL A 519 10.02 18.17 5.90
N GLY A 520 11.12 17.43 5.99
CA GLY A 520 12.02 17.15 4.86
C GLY A 520 11.36 16.29 3.77
N ALA A 521 10.63 15.24 4.16
CA ALA A 521 9.86 14.40 3.23
C ALA A 521 8.80 15.22 2.46
N TYR A 522 8.08 16.14 3.13
CA TYR A 522 7.14 17.06 2.47
C TYR A 522 7.79 17.85 1.32
N ALA A 523 9.04 18.30 1.50
CA ALA A 523 9.77 19.07 0.50
C ALA A 523 10.11 18.22 -0.75
N ASN A 524 10.44 16.95 -0.54
CA ASN A 524 10.90 16.02 -1.59
C ASN A 524 9.77 15.28 -2.30
N GLY A 525 8.64 15.02 -1.62
CA GLY A 525 7.45 14.38 -2.19
C GLY A 525 6.39 15.41 -2.65
N PRO A 526 5.44 15.79 -1.78
CA PRO A 526 4.34 16.71 -2.10
C PRO A 526 4.80 18.01 -2.76
N GLN A 527 5.77 18.73 -2.18
CA GLN A 527 6.17 20.03 -2.71
C GLN A 527 6.90 19.91 -4.05
N ALA A 528 7.70 18.87 -4.27
CA ALA A 528 8.33 18.59 -5.56
C ALA A 528 7.26 18.28 -6.64
N SER A 529 6.29 17.43 -6.33
CA SER A 529 5.17 17.09 -7.22
C SER A 529 4.33 18.32 -7.56
N ILE A 530 4.01 19.15 -6.55
CA ILE A 530 3.33 20.44 -6.73
C ILE A 530 4.13 21.35 -7.68
N ASN A 531 5.44 21.45 -7.50
CA ASN A 531 6.30 22.29 -8.34
C ASN A 531 6.35 21.78 -9.79
N GLN A 532 6.48 20.46 -9.99
CA GLN A 532 6.50 19.82 -11.31
C GLN A 532 5.17 20.01 -12.06
N PHE A 533 4.04 19.70 -11.42
CA PHE A 533 2.72 19.76 -12.06
C PHE A 533 2.28 21.20 -12.31
N ASN A 534 2.66 22.15 -11.43
CA ASN A 534 2.54 23.58 -11.69
C ASN A 534 3.38 24.02 -12.91
N GLY A 535 4.59 23.48 -13.07
CA GLY A 535 5.43 23.69 -14.27
C GLY A 535 4.81 23.15 -15.56
N PHE A 536 3.94 22.14 -15.46
CA PHE A 536 3.11 21.63 -16.55
C PHE A 536 1.78 22.38 -16.71
N ASN A 537 1.51 23.38 -15.88
CA ASN A 537 0.27 24.17 -15.83
C ASN A 537 -1.00 23.29 -15.68
N ILE A 538 -0.91 22.24 -14.86
CA ILE A 538 -2.05 21.41 -14.43
C ILE A 538 -2.18 21.40 -12.91
N PRO A 539 -3.34 21.02 -12.34
CA PRO A 539 -3.50 20.91 -10.89
C PRO A 539 -2.83 19.65 -10.32
N THR A 540 -2.52 19.69 -9.03
CA THR A 540 -2.04 18.55 -8.23
C THR A 540 -3.15 17.96 -7.37
N TYR A 541 -3.11 16.63 -7.21
CA TYR A 541 -3.85 15.88 -6.20
C TYR A 541 -2.87 15.12 -5.30
N VAL A 542 -3.15 15.08 -3.99
CA VAL A 542 -2.57 14.08 -3.09
C VAL A 542 -3.66 13.05 -2.80
N GLY A 543 -3.68 11.98 -3.61
CA GLY A 543 -4.78 11.01 -3.65
C GLY A 543 -4.89 10.14 -2.40
N GLU A 544 -3.74 9.85 -1.79
CA GLU A 544 -3.59 9.11 -0.55
C GLU A 544 -2.43 9.66 0.26
N PHE A 545 -2.54 9.60 1.59
CA PHE A 545 -1.46 9.87 2.53
C PHE A 545 -1.86 9.42 3.93
N MET A 546 -0.85 9.17 4.78
CA MET A 546 -1.03 9.11 6.22
C MET A 546 0.06 9.93 6.93
N ALA A 547 -0.38 10.76 7.86
CA ALA A 547 0.43 11.45 8.85
C ALA A 547 -0.41 11.64 10.12
N ASP A 548 0.24 11.87 11.25
CA ASP A 548 -0.42 12.18 12.53
C ASP A 548 0.23 13.38 13.24
N SER A 549 -0.32 13.78 14.38
CA SER A 549 0.29 14.74 15.31
C SER A 549 0.69 16.06 14.62
N ALA A 550 1.82 16.68 15.01
CA ALA A 550 2.28 17.94 14.41
C ALA A 550 2.56 17.83 12.91
N THR A 551 2.96 16.64 12.41
CA THR A 551 3.23 16.42 10.99
C THR A 551 1.97 16.55 10.14
N LEU A 552 0.85 15.99 10.60
CA LEU A 552 -0.43 16.13 9.91
C LEU A 552 -0.89 17.59 9.84
N ASP A 553 -0.75 18.32 10.96
CA ASP A 553 -1.03 19.76 11.02
C ASP A 553 -0.20 20.56 10.01
N TYR A 554 1.10 20.26 9.87
CA TYR A 554 1.99 20.88 8.89
C TYR A 554 1.60 20.52 7.45
N MET A 555 1.36 19.23 7.16
CA MET A 555 1.01 18.76 5.82
C MET A 555 -0.29 19.39 5.33
N LEU A 556 -1.36 19.29 6.12
CA LEU A 556 -2.68 19.84 5.77
C LEU A 556 -2.66 21.37 5.64
N GLN A 557 -1.83 22.06 6.43
CA GLN A 557 -1.64 23.51 6.29
C GLN A 557 -1.02 23.87 4.93
N ASN A 558 0.06 23.19 4.53
CA ASN A 558 0.78 23.52 3.30
C ASN A 558 -0.01 23.12 2.04
N LEU A 559 -0.68 21.96 2.04
CA LEU A 559 -1.58 21.57 0.94
C LEU A 559 -2.75 22.56 0.77
N ASN A 560 -3.38 22.98 1.88
CA ASN A 560 -4.44 24.00 1.85
C ASN A 560 -3.92 25.36 1.34
N ASN A 561 -2.73 25.79 1.76
CA ASN A 561 -2.11 27.04 1.32
C ASN A 561 -1.82 27.03 -0.20
N ALA A 562 -1.33 25.89 -0.72
CA ALA A 562 -1.11 25.67 -2.15
C ALA A 562 -2.42 25.56 -2.96
N GLY A 563 -3.57 25.30 -2.30
CA GLY A 563 -4.86 25.07 -2.96
C GLY A 563 -4.99 23.67 -3.58
N VAL A 564 -4.16 22.73 -3.13
CA VAL A 564 -4.04 21.37 -3.65
C VAL A 564 -5.22 20.52 -3.18
N TRP A 565 -5.73 19.66 -4.05
CA TRP A 565 -6.74 18.68 -3.68
C TRP A 565 -6.11 17.57 -2.84
N TRP A 566 -6.82 17.03 -1.85
CA TRP A 566 -6.28 15.92 -1.05
C TRP A 566 -7.35 14.95 -0.53
N SER A 567 -6.99 13.69 -0.34
CA SER A 567 -7.82 12.68 0.33
C SER A 567 -6.95 11.80 1.23
N SER A 568 -7.25 11.77 2.53
CA SER A 568 -6.47 10.96 3.47
C SER A 568 -6.80 9.47 3.35
N TRP A 569 -5.85 8.63 3.73
CA TRP A 569 -6.04 7.20 3.88
C TRP A 569 -6.15 6.87 5.38
N THR A 570 -7.30 6.43 5.92
CA THR A 570 -8.59 6.13 5.28
C THR A 570 -9.79 6.39 6.23
N LEU A 571 -11.03 6.29 5.75
CA LEU A 571 -12.22 6.59 6.56
C LEU A 571 -12.40 5.61 7.73
N LYS A 572 -12.17 4.31 7.50
CA LYS A 572 -12.33 3.24 8.50
C LYS A 572 -11.23 2.19 8.41
N THR A 573 -10.88 1.65 9.56
CA THR A 573 -9.99 0.50 9.73
C THR A 573 -10.49 -0.39 10.87
N VAL A 574 -9.98 -1.62 10.99
CA VAL A 574 -10.14 -2.48 12.16
C VAL A 574 -8.82 -2.43 12.95
N GLN A 575 -8.84 -1.91 14.18
CA GLN A 575 -7.68 -1.88 15.09
C GLN A 575 -6.38 -1.20 14.58
N MET A 576 -6.43 -0.30 13.60
CA MET A 576 -5.25 0.43 13.09
C MET A 576 -5.13 1.87 13.60
N ASP A 577 -5.90 2.22 14.64
CA ASP A 577 -5.92 3.52 15.32
C ASP A 577 -5.72 4.72 14.39
N ARG A 578 -4.52 5.34 14.38
CA ARG A 578 -4.21 6.56 13.62
C ARG A 578 -4.45 6.49 12.10
N TRP A 579 -4.51 5.29 11.51
CA TRP A 579 -4.81 5.10 10.09
C TRP A 579 -6.29 5.34 9.73
N GLY A 580 -7.21 5.02 10.63
CA GLY A 580 -8.64 5.14 10.41
C GLY A 580 -9.22 6.34 11.12
N LEU A 581 -9.89 7.25 10.40
CA LEU A 581 -10.63 8.35 11.03
C LEU A 581 -11.70 7.83 12.01
N PHE A 582 -12.22 6.63 11.74
CA PHE A 582 -12.96 5.80 12.68
C PHE A 582 -12.37 4.38 12.72
N ASN A 583 -12.45 3.69 13.84
CA ASN A 583 -12.00 2.30 13.97
C ASN A 583 -13.09 1.38 14.51
N PHE A 584 -13.18 0.18 13.93
CA PHE A 584 -13.86 -0.96 14.53
C PHE A 584 -12.93 -1.67 15.54
N GLY A 585 -13.51 -2.33 16.53
CA GLY A 585 -12.79 -3.15 17.51
C GLY A 585 -12.53 -4.59 17.03
N THR A 586 -11.98 -5.42 17.92
CA THR A 586 -11.62 -6.84 17.69
C THR A 586 -12.77 -7.74 17.20
N GLY A 587 -14.03 -7.36 17.44
CA GLY A 587 -15.19 -8.25 17.29
C GLY A 587 -15.48 -8.78 15.88
N MET A 588 -14.88 -8.18 14.84
CA MET A 588 -15.12 -8.55 13.44
C MET A 588 -13.93 -9.22 12.73
N SER A 589 -12.79 -9.40 13.41
CA SER A 589 -11.58 -9.95 12.77
C SER A 589 -11.73 -11.43 12.36
N VAL A 590 -11.31 -11.77 11.14
CA VAL A 590 -11.51 -13.10 10.51
C VAL A 590 -10.21 -13.69 9.98
N ASP A 591 -10.09 -15.01 10.08
CA ASP A 591 -9.11 -15.79 9.32
C ASP A 591 -9.81 -16.36 8.08
N VAL A 592 -9.61 -15.77 6.90
CA VAL A 592 -10.30 -16.23 5.68
C VAL A 592 -9.75 -17.55 5.12
N SER A 593 -8.60 -18.03 5.63
CA SER A 593 -8.06 -19.36 5.32
C SER A 593 -8.68 -20.47 6.19
N ASN A 594 -9.00 -20.19 7.46
CA ASN A 594 -9.42 -21.21 8.43
C ASN A 594 -10.84 -21.04 9.01
N ASP A 595 -11.34 -19.82 9.26
CA ASP A 595 -12.70 -19.61 9.82
C ASP A 595 -13.76 -20.28 8.92
N SER A 596 -14.82 -20.83 9.53
CA SER A 596 -15.94 -21.38 8.78
C SER A 596 -16.74 -20.28 8.08
N TYR A 597 -17.46 -20.62 7.00
CA TYR A 597 -18.36 -19.68 6.32
C TYR A 597 -19.34 -19.02 7.30
N ASP A 598 -19.93 -19.77 8.24
CA ASP A 598 -20.86 -19.22 9.24
C ASP A 598 -20.14 -18.36 10.29
N THR A 599 -18.87 -18.64 10.61
CA THR A 599 -18.04 -17.80 11.48
C THR A 599 -17.77 -16.44 10.84
N ILE A 600 -17.36 -16.42 9.56
CA ILE A 600 -17.08 -15.20 8.79
C ILE A 600 -18.38 -14.41 8.62
N LYS A 601 -19.47 -15.09 8.23
CA LYS A 601 -20.83 -14.51 8.12
C LYS A 601 -21.28 -13.87 9.43
N GLY A 602 -21.13 -14.58 10.56
CA GLY A 602 -21.49 -14.07 11.87
C GLY A 602 -20.76 -12.77 12.22
N LYS A 603 -19.44 -12.75 12.06
CA LYS A 603 -18.57 -11.57 12.31
C LYS A 603 -18.92 -10.41 11.38
N TRP A 604 -19.02 -10.65 10.07
CA TRP A 604 -19.30 -9.61 9.06
C TRP A 604 -20.75 -9.10 9.10
N SER A 605 -21.71 -9.87 9.61
CA SER A 605 -23.08 -9.42 9.87
C SER A 605 -23.22 -8.44 11.05
N ASN A 606 -22.18 -8.33 11.90
CA ASN A 606 -22.24 -7.63 13.17
C ASN A 606 -20.91 -6.91 13.49
N MET A 607 -20.51 -6.00 12.59
CA MET A 607 -19.23 -5.27 12.69
C MET A 607 -19.08 -4.37 13.94
N GLY A 608 -20.16 -4.16 14.71
CA GLY A 608 -20.12 -3.47 15.99
C GLY A 608 -20.05 -1.94 15.88
N GLY A 609 -19.52 -1.32 16.93
CA GLY A 609 -19.41 0.15 17.04
C GLY A 609 -18.13 0.70 16.43
N LEU A 610 -18.19 1.96 15.97
CA LEU A 610 -17.06 2.72 15.45
C LEU A 610 -16.58 3.77 16.47
N THR A 611 -15.32 3.67 16.90
CA THR A 611 -14.64 4.69 17.71
C THR A 611 -14.04 5.76 16.80
N ARG A 612 -14.34 7.04 17.04
CA ARG A 612 -13.72 8.16 16.30
C ARG A 612 -12.32 8.45 16.86
N GLN A 613 -11.34 8.60 15.99
CA GLN A 613 -9.94 8.80 16.38
C GLN A 613 -9.54 10.29 16.41
N GLY A 614 -8.53 10.63 17.22
CA GLY A 614 -8.07 12.02 17.41
C GLY A 614 -7.57 12.69 16.12
N VAL A 615 -7.00 11.92 15.18
CA VAL A 615 -6.63 12.42 13.84
C VAL A 615 -7.82 12.99 13.08
N ALA A 616 -9.05 12.52 13.33
CA ALA A 616 -10.26 13.05 12.68
C ALA A 616 -10.60 14.48 13.10
N ASP A 617 -10.16 14.94 14.29
CA ASP A 617 -10.28 16.35 14.69
C ASP A 617 -9.30 17.25 13.93
N GLN A 618 -8.08 16.76 13.68
CA GLN A 618 -7.10 17.46 12.84
C GLN A 618 -7.61 17.55 11.39
N TYR A 619 -8.08 16.44 10.82
CA TYR A 619 -8.71 16.48 9.48
C TYR A 619 -9.90 17.43 9.42
N GLN A 620 -10.77 17.45 10.44
CA GLN A 620 -11.93 18.35 10.48
C GLN A 620 -11.53 19.83 10.51
N LYS A 621 -10.55 20.19 11.34
CA LYS A 621 -9.95 21.54 11.42
C LYS A 621 -9.51 22.02 10.03
N TYR A 622 -8.71 21.23 9.30
CA TYR A 622 -8.19 21.65 8.00
C TYR A 622 -9.15 21.43 6.83
N ALA A 623 -10.14 20.53 6.93
CA ALA A 623 -11.22 20.41 5.95
C ALA A 623 -12.09 21.69 5.93
N GLN A 624 -12.39 22.25 7.09
CA GLN A 624 -13.18 23.49 7.22
C GLN A 624 -12.39 24.77 6.85
N MET A 625 -11.06 24.75 6.86
CA MET A 625 -10.22 25.86 6.39
C MET A 625 -10.28 26.04 4.86
N TRP A 626 -11.14 26.95 4.39
CA TRP A 626 -11.07 27.52 3.04
C TRP A 626 -10.45 28.93 3.10
N LYS A 627 -9.96 29.45 1.96
CA LYS A 627 -9.18 30.71 1.86
C LYS A 627 -9.91 31.91 2.48
N ARG A 628 -9.64 32.17 3.77
CA ARG A 628 -10.32 33.19 4.58
C ARG A 628 -9.33 33.88 5.53
N ASP A 629 -8.69 34.91 5.01
CA ASP A 629 -8.24 36.11 5.74
C ASP A 629 -7.20 35.95 6.88
N THR A 630 -6.67 34.75 7.16
CA THR A 630 -5.68 34.53 8.24
C THR A 630 -4.36 33.93 7.75
N VAL A 631 -3.60 34.71 6.98
CA VAL A 631 -2.13 34.57 6.92
C VAL A 631 -1.53 35.92 7.33
N PRO A 632 -1.00 36.05 8.56
CA PRO A 632 -0.11 37.17 8.89
C PRO A 632 1.09 37.11 7.93
N SER A 633 1.34 38.20 7.20
CA SER A 633 2.47 38.24 6.26
C SER A 633 3.76 37.85 6.99
N PRO A 634 4.58 36.93 6.43
CA PRO A 634 5.96 36.79 6.86
C PRO A 634 6.61 38.17 6.87
N ARG A 635 7.32 38.49 7.95
CA ARG A 635 8.18 39.69 7.99
C ARG A 635 9.41 39.40 7.14
N VAL A 636 9.30 39.67 5.83
CA VAL A 636 10.46 39.72 4.95
C VAL A 636 11.36 40.85 5.45
N GLY A 637 12.52 40.49 6.02
CA GLY A 637 13.53 41.43 6.46
C GLY A 637 14.20 42.09 5.27
N SER A 638 13.63 43.19 4.78
CA SER A 638 14.13 43.89 3.59
C SER A 638 15.34 44.78 3.91
N GLU A 639 16.51 44.18 4.11
CA GLU A 639 17.79 44.92 4.05
C GLU A 639 18.13 45.29 2.59
N ALA A 640 17.48 46.33 2.08
CA ALA A 640 17.78 46.93 0.78
C ALA A 640 17.54 48.46 0.80
N ALA A 641 18.64 49.19 1.01
CA ALA A 641 18.81 50.65 0.95
C ALA A 641 17.66 51.54 0.39
N SER A 642 17.02 52.34 1.27
CA SER A 642 16.19 53.48 0.86
C SER A 642 16.98 54.79 0.85
N LEU A 643 17.55 55.18 -0.31
CA LEU A 643 18.14 56.50 -0.52
C LEU A 643 17.05 57.59 -0.55
N LYS A 644 16.75 58.21 0.59
CA LYS A 644 15.81 59.33 0.68
C LYS A 644 16.40 60.62 0.12
N ARG A 645 16.13 60.92 -1.16
CA ARG A 645 16.07 62.32 -1.63
C ARG A 645 14.73 62.93 -1.21
N SER A 646 14.77 64.02 -0.44
CA SER A 646 13.57 64.76 -0.05
C SER A 646 13.06 65.64 -1.19
N SER A 647 11.74 65.82 -1.25
CA SER A 647 11.06 66.72 -2.17
C SER A 647 11.27 68.18 -1.78
N GLY A 648 11.70 69.03 -2.72
CA GLY A 648 11.63 70.48 -2.57
C GLY A 648 10.37 71.05 -3.24
N HIS A 649 9.88 72.20 -2.74
CA HIS A 649 9.20 73.27 -3.49
C HIS A 649 9.31 74.60 -2.71
N HIS A 650 9.02 75.74 -3.34
CA HIS A 650 9.57 77.06 -2.94
C HIS A 650 8.66 78.01 -2.15
N ALA A 651 9.22 78.65 -1.12
CA ALA A 651 9.06 80.06 -0.71
C ALA A 651 10.15 80.42 0.35
N GLY A 652 10.60 81.65 0.62
CA GLY A 652 10.35 82.94 -0.05
C GLY A 652 10.91 84.18 0.71
N ARG A 653 12.21 84.50 0.55
CA ARG A 653 12.94 85.76 0.92
C ARG A 653 12.80 86.42 2.32
N SER A 654 13.96 86.57 3.00
CA SER A 654 14.33 87.64 3.99
C SER A 654 13.62 87.63 5.36
N ARG A 655 14.22 88.00 6.51
CA ARG A 655 15.19 89.09 6.81
C ARG A 655 16.26 88.73 7.88
N ARG A 656 17.02 89.75 8.31
CA ARG A 656 18.19 89.75 9.22
C ARG A 656 17.90 89.52 10.72
N ALA A 657 18.90 88.91 11.37
CA ALA A 657 19.57 89.28 12.63
C ALA A 657 19.11 88.77 14.02
N LEU A 658 20.13 88.77 14.91
CA LEU A 658 20.19 88.52 16.36
C LEU A 658 20.08 87.06 16.86
N ALA A 659 20.71 86.65 17.97
CA ALA A 659 22.02 87.00 18.57
C ALA A 659 22.31 86.05 19.78
N HIS A 660 23.55 85.55 19.93
CA HIS A 660 24.04 84.74 21.08
C HIS A 660 23.30 83.39 21.32
N GLY A 661 23.82 82.42 22.09
CA GLY A 661 25.14 82.23 22.70
C GLY A 661 25.14 81.08 23.73
N GLY A 662 26.29 80.41 23.96
CA GLY A 662 26.41 79.21 24.79
C GLY A 662 26.19 77.91 23.97
N ILE A 663 27.07 76.92 23.89
CA ILE A 663 27.97 76.24 24.85
C ILE A 663 27.20 75.33 25.83
N GLY A 664 27.36 74.02 25.64
CA GLY A 664 26.89 72.97 26.55
C GLY A 664 27.16 71.59 25.94
N LYS A 665 28.14 70.86 26.48
CA LYS A 665 28.36 69.44 26.18
C LYS A 665 27.46 68.60 27.11
N PHE A 666 26.95 67.49 26.61
CA PHE A 666 27.30 66.15 27.11
C PHE A 666 27.15 65.12 25.98
#